data_AF-A0A8C3IM70-F1
#
_entry.id   AF-A0A8C3IM70-F1
#
_cell.length_a   1.000
_cell.length_b   1.000
_cell.length_c   1.000
_cell.angle_alpha   90.00
_cell.angle_beta   90.00
_cell.angle_gamma   90.00
#
_symmetry.space_group_name_H-M   'P 1'
#
loop_
_entity.id
_entity.type
_entity.pdbx_description
1 polymer ?
#
loop_
_entity_poly.entity_id
_entity_poly.type
_entity_poly.pdbx_seq_one_letter_code
_entity_poly.pdbx_strand_id
1 'polypeptide(L)'
;MKLKKQVTVCGAAIFCVAVFSLYLMLDRVQHDPARHQSGGNFPRVSGSGTQGLGSWAVGEPPEGCPGAGGSEGEPPEGGRGMLAVASVLPFDNQDGGVWKQGFDITYEPHEWDTEPLQVFVVPHSHNDPGWIKTFEKYYADQTQHILNSMVLKLQEDPRRRFIWSEISFFSKWWDNISTQKRAAVRRLVGSGQLEMVTGGWVMPDEANSHYFAMIDQLIEGHQWLEKNIGVTPRSGWAVDPFGHSATMPYLLRRANLTSMLIQRVHYAIKKHFAATHSLEFMWRQTWDPDSSTDIFCHMMPFYSYDVPHTCGPDPKICCQFDFKRLPGGRINCPWKVPPRAITEANVAERAHLLLDQYRKKSKLFLSKVLLVPLGDDFRYDKPQEWDAQFLNYQRLFDFLNAHPSLHVQAQFGTLSDYFDALSKRTGIVPGMKPPGFPVLSGDFFSYADREDHYWTGYYTSRPFYKSLDRVLEAHLRGAEILYSLALSHARHAGMDSRYPLSDYALLTEARRALGLFQHHDAITGTAKEAVVVDYGVRLLHSLVNLKRVISNAAHYLVLGDKEAYRYDPAGPFLGSVSPALTLALTLASLFVVLFNPLEQERLSVVSLLVSSPRVRVLSEEGQPLAVQLSALWSSATDMVPDVYQVSIMTRLPALGLSVLQLYKSFDSHTTLTSSVRLHLHGRELPVRPREVFPVRVVPATSDDFCLDNQHMQACFSVVSPVLCSCEPVAPSHPSGGRTAVGAAGAVLLGGGG
;
A
#
# COMPACT_ATOMS: atom_id res chain seq x y z
N MET A 1 -35.62 -16.30 -31.84
CA MET A 1 -34.72 -15.18 -31.51
C MET A 1 -33.69 -15.65 -30.49
N LYS A 2 -32.46 -15.95 -30.92
CA LYS A 2 -31.30 -16.25 -30.05
C LYS A 2 -30.16 -15.35 -30.53
N LEU A 3 -29.81 -14.31 -29.76
CA LEU A 3 -28.62 -13.50 -30.03
C LEU A 3 -27.39 -14.21 -29.46
N LYS A 4 -26.50 -14.68 -30.35
CA LYS A 4 -25.12 -15.03 -30.01
C LYS A 4 -24.32 -13.73 -29.90
N LYS A 5 -23.80 -13.41 -28.71
CA LYS A 5 -22.73 -12.40 -28.57
C LYS A 5 -21.39 -13.10 -28.82
N GLN A 6 -20.79 -12.84 -29.98
CA GLN A 6 -19.36 -13.08 -30.19
C GLN A 6 -18.60 -11.96 -29.47
N VAL A 7 -17.73 -12.34 -28.55
CA VAL A 7 -16.75 -11.44 -27.93
C VAL A 7 -15.51 -11.51 -28.81
N THR A 8 -15.25 -10.46 -29.58
CA THR A 8 -14.00 -10.28 -30.33
C THR A 8 -12.98 -9.65 -29.39
N VAL A 9 -11.99 -10.42 -28.93
CA VAL A 9 -10.87 -9.90 -28.14
C VAL A 9 -9.83 -9.34 -29.11
N CYS A 10 -9.72 -8.01 -29.19
CA CYS A 10 -8.71 -7.33 -30.01
C CYS A 10 -7.33 -7.38 -29.32
N GLY A 11 -6.35 -8.02 -29.97
CA GLY A 11 -4.97 -8.19 -29.49
C GLY A 11 -4.14 -6.90 -29.33
N ALA A 12 -4.67 -5.72 -29.61
CA ALA A 12 -3.96 -4.44 -29.44
C ALA A 12 -3.76 -4.06 -27.96
N ALA A 13 -4.62 -4.53 -27.06
CA ALA A 13 -4.51 -4.23 -25.62
C ALA A 13 -3.32 -4.95 -24.95
N ILE A 14 -2.97 -6.14 -25.42
CA ILE A 14 -1.86 -6.95 -24.85
C ILE A 14 -0.50 -6.33 -25.22
N PHE A 15 -0.39 -5.75 -26.42
CA PHE A 15 0.84 -5.11 -26.88
C PHE A 15 1.15 -3.80 -26.12
N CYS A 16 0.12 -3.01 -25.79
CA CYS A 16 0.28 -1.79 -25.00
C CYS A 16 0.75 -2.08 -23.57
N VAL A 17 0.29 -3.17 -22.96
CA VAL A 17 0.68 -3.57 -21.59
C VAL A 17 2.14 -4.06 -21.55
N ALA A 18 2.61 -4.79 -22.56
CA ALA A 18 4.00 -5.25 -22.63
C ALA A 18 4.98 -4.08 -22.83
N VAL A 19 4.63 -3.09 -23.68
CA VAL A 19 5.47 -1.91 -23.92
C VAL A 19 5.49 -0.98 -22.70
N PHE A 20 4.38 -0.82 -21.97
CA PHE A 20 4.36 -0.04 -20.73
C PHE A 20 5.21 -0.67 -19.64
N SER A 21 5.18 -2.00 -19.51
CA SER A 21 6.02 -2.75 -18.56
C SER A 21 7.51 -2.68 -18.92
N LEU A 22 7.85 -2.70 -20.21
CA LEU A 22 9.24 -2.52 -20.65
C LEU A 22 9.73 -1.09 -20.40
N TYR A 23 8.87 -0.07 -20.58
CA TYR A 23 9.19 1.32 -20.27
C TYR A 23 9.46 1.52 -18.77
N LEU A 24 8.66 0.89 -17.90
CA LEU A 24 8.85 0.93 -16.43
C LEU A 24 10.08 0.14 -15.95
N MET A 25 10.47 -0.92 -16.68
CA MET A 25 11.71 -1.66 -16.37
C MET A 25 12.95 -0.88 -16.83
N LEU A 26 12.90 -0.18 -17.96
CA LEU A 26 14.05 0.59 -18.46
C LEU A 26 14.30 1.89 -17.67
N ASP A 27 13.26 2.49 -17.09
CA ASP A 27 13.39 3.65 -16.19
C ASP A 27 14.09 3.31 -14.86
N ARG A 28 14.26 2.01 -14.54
CA ARG A 28 14.95 1.54 -13.32
C ARG A 28 16.39 1.05 -13.53
N VAL A 29 16.86 0.95 -14.78
CA VAL A 29 18.18 0.34 -15.08
C VAL A 29 19.31 1.38 -15.23
N GLN A 30 19.03 2.69 -15.22
CA GLN A 30 20.08 3.72 -15.25
C GLN A 30 20.42 4.24 -13.84
N HIS A 31 21.02 3.38 -13.02
CA HIS A 31 21.75 3.79 -11.82
C HIS A 31 23.18 3.27 -11.88
N ASP A 32 24.10 4.11 -12.36
CA ASP A 32 25.53 4.00 -12.05
C ASP A 32 26.15 5.42 -12.03
N PRO A 33 26.65 5.93 -10.89
CA PRO A 33 27.19 7.28 -10.78
C PRO A 33 28.73 7.29 -10.87
N ALA A 34 29.28 7.69 -12.02
CA ALA A 34 30.65 8.21 -12.17
C ALA A 34 30.76 8.83 -13.58
N ARG A 35 31.28 10.02 -13.88
CA ARG A 35 32.16 11.02 -13.26
C ARG A 35 31.89 12.35 -14.03
N HIS A 36 32.06 13.51 -13.40
CA HIS A 36 33.13 14.46 -13.80
C HIS A 36 33.19 15.71 -12.91
N GLN A 37 34.40 15.91 -12.37
CA GLN A 37 35.16 17.15 -12.15
C GLN A 37 34.40 18.49 -12.12
N SER A 38 34.39 19.14 -10.95
CA SER A 38 34.39 20.59 -10.83
C SER A 38 35.56 21.03 -9.93
N GLY A 39 36.36 21.96 -10.43
CA GLY A 39 37.40 22.63 -9.65
C GLY A 39 36.80 23.74 -8.79
N GLY A 40 37.22 23.81 -7.53
CA GLY A 40 36.87 24.88 -6.59
C GLY A 40 37.56 24.64 -5.24
N ASN A 41 38.46 25.56 -4.87
CA ASN A 41 39.41 25.52 -3.74
C ASN A 41 38.80 25.30 -2.34
N PHE A 42 39.44 24.48 -1.50
CA PHE A 42 39.74 24.68 -0.05
C PHE A 42 40.75 23.58 0.43
N PRO A 43 41.49 23.73 1.55
CA PRO A 43 42.93 23.47 1.61
C PRO A 43 43.35 22.07 2.08
N ARG A 44 44.59 21.73 1.68
CA ARG A 44 45.35 20.49 1.88
C ARG A 44 45.59 20.11 3.34
N VAL A 45 45.47 18.80 3.63
CA VAL A 45 46.32 18.08 4.59
C VAL A 45 46.97 16.91 3.86
N SER A 46 48.28 16.79 4.04
CA SER A 46 49.21 15.88 3.38
C SER A 46 49.23 14.48 3.99
N GLY A 47 49.28 13.45 3.14
CA GLY A 47 49.63 12.08 3.54
C GLY A 47 49.95 11.24 2.30
N SER A 48 51.21 10.88 2.12
CA SER A 48 51.76 10.07 1.04
C SER A 48 51.52 8.57 1.24
N GLY A 49 51.21 7.83 0.17
CA GLY A 49 51.28 6.36 0.18
C GLY A 49 50.73 5.71 -1.08
N THR A 50 51.63 5.23 -1.95
CA THR A 50 51.34 4.38 -3.12
C THR A 50 51.17 2.92 -2.70
N GLN A 51 50.07 2.27 -3.12
CA GLN A 51 49.87 0.81 -3.33
C GLN A 51 48.46 0.70 -3.96
N GLY A 52 48.23 0.12 -5.13
CA GLY A 52 48.42 -1.28 -5.51
C GLY A 52 47.03 -1.84 -5.83
N LEU A 53 46.77 -2.20 -7.10
CA LEU A 53 45.46 -2.67 -7.59
C LEU A 53 44.95 -3.89 -6.79
N GLY A 54 43.76 -3.76 -6.22
CA GLY A 54 43.01 -4.82 -5.54
C GLY A 54 41.51 -4.67 -5.79
N SER A 55 40.83 -5.81 -5.87
CA SER A 55 39.41 -6.02 -6.23
C SER A 55 38.41 -5.01 -5.65
N TRP A 56 37.46 -4.59 -6.48
CA TRP A 56 36.31 -3.78 -6.13
C TRP A 56 35.37 -4.54 -5.18
N ALA A 57 35.51 -4.29 -3.88
CA ALA A 57 34.49 -4.59 -2.88
C ALA A 57 33.51 -3.41 -2.79
N VAL A 58 32.22 -3.71 -2.70
CA VAL A 58 31.15 -2.77 -2.36
C VAL A 58 31.55 -2.03 -1.09
N GLY A 59 31.50 -0.69 -1.11
CA GLY A 59 31.95 0.14 0.02
C GLY A 59 31.25 -0.25 1.32
N GLU A 60 32.03 -0.40 2.40
CA GLU A 60 31.48 -0.65 3.73
C GLU A 60 30.46 0.43 4.11
N PRO A 61 29.31 0.04 4.69
CA PRO A 61 28.38 1.01 5.23
C PRO A 61 29.07 1.84 6.34
N PRO A 62 28.63 3.08 6.60
CA PRO A 62 29.16 3.89 7.69
C PRO A 62 29.17 3.12 9.01
N GLU A 63 30.22 3.27 9.83
CA GLU A 63 30.31 2.64 11.15
C GLU A 63 29.00 2.84 11.93
N GLY A 64 28.32 1.74 12.27
CA GLY A 64 27.06 1.74 13.02
C GLY A 64 25.77 1.50 12.22
N CYS A 65 25.83 1.32 10.89
CA CYS A 65 24.68 0.85 10.11
C CYS A 65 24.65 -0.69 10.04
N PRO A 66 23.55 -1.36 10.42
CA PRO A 66 23.42 -2.81 10.23
C PRO A 66 23.49 -3.14 8.73
N GLY A 67 24.45 -3.99 8.35
CA GLY A 67 24.66 -4.38 6.96
C GLY A 67 23.54 -5.30 6.46
N ALA A 68 22.71 -4.82 5.53
CA ALA A 68 21.62 -5.61 4.95
C ALA A 68 22.09 -6.69 3.93
N GLY A 69 23.35 -6.64 3.50
CA GLY A 69 23.89 -7.49 2.42
C GLY A 69 24.79 -8.65 2.84
N GLY A 70 24.95 -8.92 4.14
CA GLY A 70 25.98 -9.84 4.65
C GLY A 70 25.52 -11.24 5.08
N SER A 71 24.22 -11.47 5.26
CA SER A 71 23.70 -12.77 5.72
C SER A 71 22.95 -13.47 4.58
N GLU A 72 23.69 -14.04 3.62
CA GLU A 72 23.11 -15.04 2.72
C GLU A 72 22.65 -16.25 3.55
N GLY A 73 21.33 -16.37 3.74
CA GLY A 73 20.67 -17.66 3.99
C GLY A 73 20.56 -18.15 5.45
N GLU A 74 21.25 -17.58 6.43
CA GLU A 74 21.05 -17.97 7.83
C GLU A 74 20.03 -17.05 8.53
N PRO A 75 18.94 -17.60 9.10
CA PRO A 75 18.05 -16.79 9.92
C PRO A 75 18.82 -16.24 11.13
N PRO A 76 18.52 -14.99 11.57
CA PRO A 76 19.17 -14.41 12.74
C PRO A 76 19.06 -15.38 13.94
N GLU A 77 20.10 -15.45 14.78
CA GLU A 77 20.22 -16.44 15.86
C GLU A 77 18.89 -16.65 16.62
N GLY A 78 18.35 -17.87 16.52
CA GLY A 78 17.10 -18.27 17.20
C GLY A 78 15.78 -17.90 16.50
N GLY A 79 15.82 -17.35 15.29
CA GLY A 79 14.64 -17.06 14.46
C GLY A 79 14.33 -18.15 13.43
N ARG A 80 13.05 -18.34 13.08
CA ARG A 80 12.63 -19.14 11.91
C ARG A 80 12.18 -18.22 10.77
N GLY A 81 12.62 -18.48 9.56
CA GLY A 81 12.09 -17.82 8.36
C GLY A 81 10.85 -18.53 7.84
N MET A 82 9.83 -17.79 7.40
CA MET A 82 8.60 -18.35 6.83
C MET A 82 8.83 -19.23 5.60
N LEU A 83 9.89 -18.96 4.81
CA LEU A 83 10.29 -19.84 3.70
C LEU A 83 10.72 -21.24 4.19
N ALA A 84 11.48 -21.30 5.29
CA ALA A 84 11.90 -22.56 5.89
C ALA A 84 10.69 -23.30 6.49
N VAL A 85 9.77 -22.59 7.13
CA VAL A 85 8.49 -23.16 7.59
C VAL A 85 7.72 -23.75 6.42
N ALA A 86 7.54 -23.00 5.33
CA ALA A 86 6.80 -23.46 4.16
C ALA A 86 7.43 -24.71 3.52
N SER A 87 8.76 -24.81 3.47
CA SER A 87 9.45 -25.96 2.86
C SER A 87 9.22 -27.30 3.56
N VAL A 88 8.82 -27.30 4.83
CA VAL A 88 8.58 -28.52 5.62
C VAL A 88 7.10 -28.84 5.81
N LEU A 89 6.20 -27.94 5.41
CA LEU A 89 4.76 -28.17 5.54
C LEU A 89 4.24 -29.04 4.39
N PRO A 90 3.45 -30.08 4.69
CA PRO A 90 2.82 -30.90 3.65
C PRO A 90 1.67 -30.21 2.93
N PHE A 91 1.14 -29.11 3.51
CA PHE A 91 -0.08 -28.42 3.05
C PHE A 91 -1.28 -29.35 2.86
N ASP A 92 -1.40 -30.37 3.72
CA ASP A 92 -2.49 -31.32 3.69
C ASP A 92 -3.77 -30.75 4.32
N ASN A 93 -4.92 -31.11 3.76
CA ASN A 93 -6.24 -30.67 4.23
C ASN A 93 -7.01 -31.81 4.90
N GLN A 94 -6.43 -32.38 5.96
CA GLN A 94 -7.08 -33.43 6.74
C GLN A 94 -8.18 -32.86 7.65
N ASP A 95 -9.32 -33.55 7.75
CA ASP A 95 -10.41 -33.14 8.67
C ASP A 95 -9.98 -33.33 10.13
N GLY A 96 -9.76 -32.21 10.82
CA GLY A 96 -9.38 -32.16 12.24
C GLY A 96 -10.52 -32.36 13.24
N GLY A 97 -11.73 -32.71 12.78
CA GLY A 97 -12.90 -32.91 13.63
C GLY A 97 -13.74 -31.65 13.80
N VAL A 98 -14.02 -31.23 15.04
CA VAL A 98 -14.82 -30.01 15.30
C VAL A 98 -14.05 -28.76 14.90
N TRP A 99 -12.74 -28.75 15.12
CA TRP A 99 -11.83 -27.81 14.49
C TRP A 99 -11.35 -28.39 13.17
N LYS A 100 -12.11 -28.10 12.11
CA LYS A 100 -11.96 -28.74 10.79
C LYS A 100 -10.55 -28.73 10.20
N GLN A 101 -9.78 -27.69 10.48
CA GLN A 101 -8.45 -27.46 9.89
C GLN A 101 -7.30 -27.68 10.87
N GLY A 102 -7.59 -28.21 12.06
CA GLY A 102 -6.58 -28.45 13.08
C GLY A 102 -6.54 -29.90 13.53
N PHE A 103 -6.68 -30.09 14.83
CA PHE A 103 -6.61 -31.38 15.51
C PHE A 103 -7.47 -31.34 16.78
N ASP A 104 -7.74 -32.50 17.37
CA ASP A 104 -8.46 -32.56 18.64
C ASP A 104 -7.58 -32.02 19.78
N ILE A 105 -8.13 -31.11 20.58
CA ILE A 105 -7.40 -30.44 21.65
C ILE A 105 -7.89 -30.99 22.99
N THR A 106 -6.97 -31.63 23.71
CA THR A 106 -7.18 -32.14 25.06
C THR A 106 -6.32 -31.36 26.07
N TYR A 107 -6.69 -31.44 27.34
CA TYR A 107 -5.96 -30.82 28.45
C TYR A 107 -6.16 -31.64 29.71
N GLU A 108 -5.20 -31.56 30.63
CA GLU A 108 -5.30 -32.21 31.93
C GLU A 108 -6.13 -31.35 32.90
N PRO A 109 -6.97 -31.94 33.78
CA PRO A 109 -7.84 -31.16 34.67
C PRO A 109 -7.11 -30.18 35.59
N HIS A 110 -5.88 -30.52 36.00
CA HIS A 110 -5.08 -29.79 36.99
C HIS A 110 -4.07 -28.80 36.36
N GLU A 111 -4.18 -28.55 35.06
CA GLU A 111 -3.20 -27.73 34.32
C GLU A 111 -3.11 -26.26 34.77
N TRP A 112 -4.16 -25.74 35.40
CA TRP A 112 -4.23 -24.34 35.87
C TRP A 112 -4.15 -24.20 37.40
N ASP A 113 -3.84 -25.29 38.12
CA ASP A 113 -3.82 -25.30 39.58
C ASP A 113 -2.73 -24.36 40.15
N THR A 114 -1.59 -24.29 39.49
CA THR A 114 -0.45 -23.44 39.86
C THR A 114 -0.54 -22.03 39.28
N GLU A 115 -1.13 -21.90 38.09
CA GLU A 115 -1.25 -20.64 37.37
C GLU A 115 -2.65 -20.52 36.73
N PRO A 116 -3.57 -19.75 37.34
CA PRO A 116 -4.92 -19.60 36.83
C PRO A 116 -4.97 -19.01 35.41
N LEU A 117 -5.91 -19.51 34.60
CA LEU A 117 -6.18 -18.98 33.27
C LEU A 117 -6.77 -17.57 33.37
N GLN A 118 -6.17 -16.58 32.74
CA GLN A 118 -6.75 -15.23 32.64
C GLN A 118 -7.33 -15.01 31.25
N VAL A 119 -8.62 -14.74 31.17
CA VAL A 119 -9.35 -14.58 29.90
C VAL A 119 -9.79 -13.14 29.73
N PHE A 120 -9.38 -12.53 28.62
CA PHE A 120 -9.84 -11.22 28.18
C PHE A 120 -10.78 -11.39 26.98
N VAL A 121 -12.07 -11.15 27.22
CA VAL A 121 -13.05 -11.07 26.15
C VAL A 121 -13.05 -9.65 25.61
N VAL A 122 -12.77 -9.46 24.32
CA VAL A 122 -12.52 -8.16 23.70
C VAL A 122 -13.61 -7.83 22.67
N PRO A 123 -14.64 -7.03 23.06
CA PRO A 123 -15.68 -6.59 22.15
C PRO A 123 -15.14 -5.71 21.02
N HIS A 124 -15.49 -6.03 19.77
CA HIS A 124 -15.13 -5.25 18.58
C HIS A 124 -16.25 -5.23 17.54
N SER A 125 -16.15 -4.34 16.57
CA SER A 125 -17.02 -4.31 15.39
C SER A 125 -16.19 -4.01 14.16
N HIS A 126 -16.11 -4.97 13.22
CA HIS A 126 -15.39 -4.78 11.97
C HIS A 126 -16.24 -3.92 11.03
N ASN A 127 -15.75 -2.75 10.63
CA ASN A 127 -16.53 -1.77 9.86
C ASN A 127 -15.80 -1.43 8.56
N ASP A 128 -16.12 -2.15 7.49
CA ASP A 128 -15.55 -1.91 6.17
C ASP A 128 -15.84 -0.51 5.64
N PRO A 129 -14.81 0.32 5.37
CA PRO A 129 -14.96 1.64 4.75
C PRO A 129 -15.40 1.62 3.27
N GLY A 130 -16.12 0.57 2.86
CA GLY A 130 -16.73 0.36 1.56
C GLY A 130 -16.43 -1.03 1.01
N TRP A 131 -17.47 -1.84 0.82
CA TRP A 131 -17.36 -3.24 0.36
C TRP A 131 -18.61 -3.66 -0.43
N ILE A 132 -19.69 -4.02 0.27
CA ILE A 132 -21.00 -4.29 -0.34
C ILE A 132 -21.80 -3.00 -0.50
N LYS A 133 -21.61 -2.04 0.43
CA LYS A 133 -22.15 -0.68 0.39
C LYS A 133 -21.00 0.33 0.33
N THR A 134 -21.27 1.55 -0.11
CA THR A 134 -20.28 2.63 -0.09
C THR A 134 -19.99 3.04 1.35
N PHE A 135 -18.85 3.71 1.56
CA PHE A 135 -18.48 4.32 2.85
C PHE A 135 -19.66 5.10 3.46
N GLU A 136 -20.24 6.03 2.70
CA GLU A 136 -21.36 6.86 3.14
C GLU A 136 -22.60 6.05 3.51
N LYS A 137 -22.90 5.00 2.74
CA LYS A 137 -24.07 4.17 2.99
C LYS A 137 -23.90 3.26 4.20
N TYR A 138 -22.71 2.70 4.43
CA TYR A 138 -22.41 1.99 5.68
C TYR A 138 -22.48 2.92 6.88
N TYR A 139 -21.92 4.12 6.77
CA TYR A 139 -22.02 5.14 7.82
C TYR A 139 -23.46 5.40 8.22
N ALA A 140 -24.33 5.71 7.25
CA ALA A 140 -25.72 6.05 7.49
C ALA A 140 -26.55 4.85 7.98
N ASP A 141 -26.37 3.67 7.38
CA ASP A 141 -27.21 2.50 7.67
C ASP A 141 -26.81 1.80 8.98
N GLN A 142 -25.54 1.85 9.39
CA GLN A 142 -24.99 0.96 10.42
C GLN A 142 -23.97 1.66 11.34
N THR A 143 -22.86 2.17 10.82
CA THR A 143 -21.72 2.58 11.64
C THR A 143 -22.02 3.75 12.59
N GLN A 144 -22.83 4.73 12.17
CA GLN A 144 -23.26 5.80 13.07
C GLN A 144 -24.07 5.26 14.26
N HIS A 145 -24.85 4.19 14.09
CA HIS A 145 -25.66 3.59 15.15
C HIS A 145 -24.79 2.81 16.14
N ILE A 146 -23.75 2.14 15.63
CA ILE A 146 -22.74 1.47 16.45
C ILE A 146 -22.03 2.50 17.34
N LEU A 147 -21.50 3.57 16.76
CA LEU A 147 -20.77 4.61 17.50
C LEU A 147 -21.64 5.39 18.48
N ASN A 148 -22.90 5.68 18.10
CA ASN A 148 -23.85 6.30 19.02
C ASN A 148 -24.16 5.38 20.22
N SER A 149 -24.38 4.09 19.97
CA SER A 149 -24.65 3.12 21.03
C SER A 149 -23.42 2.90 21.91
N MET A 150 -22.21 2.87 21.33
CA MET A 150 -20.94 2.73 22.04
C MET A 150 -20.79 3.79 23.14
N VAL A 151 -20.97 5.07 22.83
CA VAL A 151 -20.83 6.15 23.82
C VAL A 151 -21.84 6.01 24.96
N LEU A 152 -23.08 5.64 24.63
CA LEU A 152 -24.14 5.49 25.63
C LEU A 152 -23.88 4.26 26.50
N LYS A 153 -23.69 3.11 25.87
CA LYS A 153 -23.61 1.81 26.53
C LYS A 153 -22.37 1.68 27.38
N LEU A 154 -21.21 2.15 26.94
CA LEU A 154 -19.99 2.09 27.75
C LEU A 154 -20.12 2.88 29.06
N GLN A 155 -20.91 3.96 29.10
CA GLN A 155 -21.12 4.74 30.34
C GLN A 155 -22.07 4.07 31.34
N GLU A 156 -22.85 3.06 30.93
CA GLU A 156 -23.80 2.39 31.82
C GLU A 156 -23.13 1.46 32.84
N ASP A 157 -21.95 0.90 32.52
CA ASP A 157 -21.21 0.02 33.42
C ASP A 157 -19.69 0.14 33.17
N PRO A 158 -18.88 0.45 34.20
CA PRO A 158 -17.43 0.64 34.05
C PRO A 158 -16.65 -0.63 33.67
N ARG A 159 -17.29 -1.80 33.70
CA ARG A 159 -16.69 -3.08 33.25
C ARG A 159 -16.80 -3.27 31.74
N ARG A 160 -17.68 -2.54 31.04
CA ARG A 160 -17.78 -2.64 29.58
C ARG A 160 -16.47 -2.17 28.94
N ARG A 161 -16.05 -2.89 27.90
CA ARG A 161 -14.89 -2.58 27.06
C ARG A 161 -15.29 -2.61 25.59
N PHE A 162 -14.57 -1.88 24.75
CA PHE A 162 -14.71 -1.92 23.30
C PHE A 162 -13.42 -1.46 22.63
N ILE A 163 -13.08 -2.06 21.49
CA ILE A 163 -11.98 -1.58 20.63
C ILE A 163 -12.52 -1.03 19.32
N TRP A 164 -11.84 -0.02 18.76
CA TRP A 164 -12.17 0.59 17.47
C TRP A 164 -10.93 0.75 16.58
N SER A 165 -11.05 0.45 15.29
CA SER A 165 -9.93 0.43 14.33
C SER A 165 -10.04 1.54 13.28
N GLU A 166 -11.16 1.65 12.56
CA GLU A 166 -11.24 2.48 11.35
C GLU A 166 -11.49 3.97 11.67
N ILE A 167 -10.42 4.77 11.64
CA ILE A 167 -10.51 6.19 12.01
C ILE A 167 -11.28 7.03 10.98
N SER A 168 -11.37 6.59 9.73
CA SER A 168 -12.21 7.24 8.70
C SER A 168 -13.68 7.39 9.15
N PHE A 169 -14.30 6.31 9.62
CA PHE A 169 -15.66 6.36 10.16
C PHE A 169 -15.75 7.13 11.47
N PHE A 170 -14.76 6.95 12.35
CA PHE A 170 -14.74 7.63 13.64
C PHE A 170 -14.67 9.16 13.46
N SER A 171 -13.81 9.63 12.56
CA SER A 171 -13.69 11.03 12.16
C SER A 171 -15.01 11.57 11.61
N LYS A 172 -15.64 10.84 10.68
CA LYS A 172 -16.91 11.28 10.10
C LYS A 172 -18.02 11.38 11.14
N TRP A 173 -18.08 10.43 12.08
CA TRP A 173 -19.03 10.47 13.18
C TRP A 173 -18.75 11.63 14.14
N TRP A 174 -17.48 11.86 14.47
CA TRP A 174 -17.04 12.90 15.40
C TRP A 174 -17.49 14.30 15.00
N ASP A 175 -17.49 14.60 13.69
CA ASP A 175 -17.92 15.89 13.15
C ASP A 175 -19.41 16.18 13.43
N ASN A 176 -20.23 15.14 13.59
CA ASN A 176 -21.69 15.23 13.72
C ASN A 176 -22.21 15.13 15.17
N ILE A 177 -21.34 14.95 16.15
CA ILE A 177 -21.74 14.78 17.56
C ILE A 177 -21.52 16.04 18.41
N SER A 178 -22.32 16.15 19.49
CA SER A 178 -22.22 17.25 20.44
C SER A 178 -20.90 17.26 21.22
N THR A 179 -20.51 18.43 21.71
CA THR A 179 -19.35 18.62 22.60
C THR A 179 -19.42 17.72 23.85
N GLN A 180 -20.63 17.48 24.38
CA GLN A 180 -20.85 16.56 25.50
C GLN A 180 -20.50 15.10 25.14
N LYS A 181 -20.93 14.61 23.96
CA LYS A 181 -20.56 13.27 23.48
C LYS A 181 -19.05 13.17 23.24
N ARG A 182 -18.43 14.21 22.65
CA ARG A 182 -16.97 14.28 22.46
C ARG A 182 -16.23 14.19 23.80
N ALA A 183 -16.69 14.90 24.83
CA ALA A 183 -16.13 14.81 26.18
C ALA A 183 -16.33 13.41 26.80
N ALA A 184 -17.48 12.78 26.58
CA ALA A 184 -17.73 11.41 27.03
C ALA A 184 -16.77 10.41 26.38
N VAL A 185 -16.54 10.49 25.07
CA VAL A 185 -15.55 9.67 24.37
C VAL A 185 -14.17 9.82 24.98
N ARG A 186 -13.69 11.06 25.20
CA ARG A 186 -12.37 11.28 25.80
C ARG A 186 -12.26 10.66 27.19
N ARG A 187 -13.32 10.71 28.00
CA ARG A 187 -13.35 10.03 29.30
C ARG A 187 -13.30 8.51 29.15
N LEU A 188 -14.07 7.94 28.23
CA LEU A 188 -14.10 6.49 27.97
C LEU A 188 -12.74 5.96 27.49
N VAL A 189 -12.04 6.76 26.68
CA VAL A 189 -10.67 6.45 26.26
C VAL A 189 -9.70 6.60 27.44
N GLY A 190 -9.77 7.70 28.18
CA GLY A 190 -8.92 7.93 29.35
C GLY A 190 -9.12 6.92 30.49
N SER A 191 -10.30 6.32 30.61
CA SER A 191 -10.60 5.26 31.58
C SER A 191 -10.29 3.85 31.06
N GLY A 192 -9.83 3.71 29.81
CA GLY A 192 -9.55 2.41 29.18
C GLY A 192 -10.80 1.59 28.81
N GLN A 193 -11.99 2.20 28.82
CA GLN A 193 -13.21 1.50 28.37
C GLN A 193 -13.33 1.42 26.85
N LEU A 194 -12.75 2.40 26.14
CA LEU A 194 -12.64 2.43 24.69
C LEU A 194 -11.16 2.49 24.32
N GLU A 195 -10.65 1.52 23.57
CA GLU A 195 -9.30 1.55 23.02
C GLU A 195 -9.34 1.78 21.51
N MET A 196 -8.46 2.67 21.01
CA MET A 196 -8.18 2.80 19.58
C MET A 196 -7.03 1.85 19.22
N VAL A 197 -7.29 0.89 18.35
CA VAL A 197 -6.32 -0.12 17.89
C VAL A 197 -5.90 0.17 16.45
N THR A 198 -4.62 -0.02 16.11
CA THR A 198 -3.95 0.45 14.89
C THR A 198 -3.98 1.97 14.71
N GLY A 199 -5.18 2.57 14.69
CA GLY A 199 -5.46 3.99 14.51
C GLY A 199 -5.22 4.53 13.11
N GLY A 200 -5.11 3.64 12.10
CA GLY A 200 -5.04 4.05 10.70
C GLY A 200 -6.38 4.60 10.21
N TRP A 201 -6.36 5.36 9.11
CA TRP A 201 -7.58 5.81 8.45
C TRP A 201 -8.48 4.62 8.07
N VAL A 202 -7.85 3.49 7.71
CA VAL A 202 -8.49 2.20 7.40
C VAL A 202 -7.68 1.06 8.02
N MET A 203 -8.23 -0.15 7.96
CA MET A 203 -7.44 -1.39 8.01
C MET A 203 -7.00 -1.72 6.57
N PRO A 204 -5.74 -1.46 6.19
CA PRO A 204 -5.36 -1.50 4.78
C PRO A 204 -5.17 -2.93 4.26
N ASP A 205 -5.26 -3.10 2.95
CA ASP A 205 -4.66 -4.24 2.26
C ASP A 205 -3.15 -4.25 2.52
N GLU A 206 -2.57 -5.45 2.59
CA GLU A 206 -1.15 -5.65 2.81
C GLU A 206 -0.42 -6.24 1.58
N ALA A 207 -1.14 -6.60 0.50
CA ALA A 207 -0.53 -7.14 -0.72
C ALA A 207 -0.31 -6.09 -1.82
N ASN A 208 -1.34 -5.31 -2.15
CA ASN A 208 -1.29 -4.37 -3.29
C ASN A 208 -0.95 -2.94 -2.86
N SER A 209 -1.05 -2.63 -1.57
CA SER A 209 -0.73 -1.31 -1.03
C SER A 209 0.77 -1.02 -1.16
N HIS A 210 1.12 0.17 -1.63
CA HIS A 210 2.50 0.63 -1.53
C HIS A 210 2.78 1.16 -0.12
N TYR A 211 4.00 0.98 0.39
CA TYR A 211 4.34 1.38 1.75
C TYR A 211 4.11 2.88 2.00
N PHE A 212 4.26 3.74 0.98
CA PHE A 212 3.98 5.17 1.10
C PHE A 212 2.50 5.42 1.42
N ALA A 213 1.57 4.80 0.69
CA ALA A 213 0.15 4.95 0.96
C ALA A 213 -0.26 4.29 2.29
N MET A 214 0.41 3.21 2.70
CA MET A 214 0.25 2.61 4.04
C MET A 214 0.69 3.56 5.16
N ILE A 215 1.79 4.29 4.96
CA ILE A 215 2.27 5.34 5.89
C ILE A 215 1.29 6.51 5.92
N ASP A 216 0.87 7.02 4.77
CA ASP A 216 -0.03 8.18 4.68
C ASP A 216 -1.35 7.94 5.39
N GLN A 217 -1.98 6.77 5.19
CA GLN A 217 -3.24 6.45 5.86
C GLN A 217 -3.04 6.29 7.38
N LEU A 218 -1.86 5.82 7.82
CA LEU A 218 -1.53 5.70 9.24
C LEU A 218 -1.32 7.07 9.88
N ILE A 219 -0.58 7.96 9.19
CA ILE A 219 -0.35 9.35 9.60
C ILE A 219 -1.68 10.09 9.72
N GLU A 220 -2.56 10.01 8.71
CA GLU A 220 -3.85 10.72 8.74
C GLU A 220 -4.70 10.27 9.94
N GLY A 221 -4.75 8.97 10.22
CA GLY A 221 -5.47 8.44 11.37
C GLY A 221 -4.84 8.84 12.72
N HIS A 222 -3.52 8.73 12.87
CA HIS A 222 -2.80 9.09 14.10
C HIS A 222 -2.87 10.59 14.40
N GLN A 223 -2.65 11.45 13.41
CA GLN A 223 -2.77 12.90 13.58
C GLN A 223 -4.20 13.30 13.94
N TRP A 224 -5.20 12.64 13.36
CA TRP A 224 -6.59 12.89 13.71
C TRP A 224 -6.87 12.51 15.17
N LEU A 225 -6.40 11.33 15.62
CA LEU A 225 -6.56 10.85 16.99
C LEU A 225 -5.86 11.77 18.00
N GLU A 226 -4.62 12.16 17.74
CA GLU A 226 -3.85 13.06 18.59
C GLU A 226 -4.57 14.41 18.74
N LYS A 227 -4.97 15.03 17.62
CA LYS A 227 -5.61 16.35 17.61
C LYS A 227 -6.98 16.36 18.29
N ASN A 228 -7.79 15.32 18.10
CA ASN A 228 -9.19 15.33 18.55
C ASN A 228 -9.41 14.63 19.89
N ILE A 229 -8.65 13.59 20.18
CA ILE A 229 -8.82 12.73 21.37
C ILE A 229 -7.63 12.85 22.31
N GLY A 230 -6.41 13.00 21.78
CA GLY A 230 -5.17 13.07 22.57
C GLY A 230 -4.60 11.69 22.90
N VAL A 231 -4.69 10.73 21.96
CA VAL A 231 -4.17 9.37 22.15
C VAL A 231 -3.38 8.86 20.95
N THR A 232 -2.43 7.98 21.24
CA THR A 232 -1.66 7.21 20.25
C THR A 232 -1.91 5.71 20.52
N PRO A 233 -2.35 4.94 19.52
CA PRO A 233 -2.53 3.49 19.65
C PRO A 233 -1.24 2.78 20.08
N ARG A 234 -1.37 1.70 20.86
CA ARG A 234 -0.24 0.87 21.33
C ARG A 234 -0.09 -0.44 20.58
N SER A 235 -1.18 -0.92 20.01
CA SER A 235 -1.28 -2.24 19.37
C SER A 235 -1.95 -2.17 18.01
N GLY A 236 -1.43 -2.94 17.05
CA GLY A 236 -2.08 -3.17 15.76
C GLY A 236 -3.18 -4.24 15.84
N TRP A 237 -4.21 -4.08 15.05
CA TRP A 237 -5.34 -4.99 14.87
C TRP A 237 -5.64 -5.12 13.37
N ALA A 238 -5.29 -6.27 12.79
CA ALA A 238 -5.43 -6.56 11.36
C ALA A 238 -6.14 -7.92 11.18
N VAL A 239 -7.46 -7.93 11.29
CA VAL A 239 -8.24 -9.19 11.24
C VAL A 239 -8.68 -9.59 9.84
N ASP A 240 -8.70 -8.65 8.89
CA ASP A 240 -9.32 -8.86 7.58
C ASP A 240 -8.47 -8.60 6.31
N PRO A 241 -7.20 -8.14 6.35
CA PRO A 241 -6.33 -8.20 5.17
C PRO A 241 -6.14 -9.65 4.70
N PHE A 242 -6.15 -9.90 3.38
CA PHE A 242 -6.17 -11.27 2.83
C PHE A 242 -4.76 -11.87 2.70
N GLY A 243 -4.13 -12.13 3.85
CA GLY A 243 -2.69 -12.39 3.99
C GLY A 243 -1.99 -11.16 4.55
N HIS A 244 -0.79 -11.35 5.13
CA HIS A 244 -0.09 -10.30 5.87
C HIS A 244 1.35 -10.13 5.41
N SER A 245 1.77 -8.88 5.27
CA SER A 245 3.09 -8.47 4.80
C SER A 245 4.02 -8.19 5.97
N ALA A 246 5.31 -8.49 5.81
CA ALA A 246 6.35 -8.03 6.74
C ALA A 246 6.49 -6.48 6.77
N THR A 247 5.87 -5.75 5.85
CA THR A 247 5.88 -4.28 5.85
C THR A 247 5.09 -3.69 7.02
N MET A 248 3.92 -4.26 7.34
CA MET A 248 3.08 -3.74 8.43
C MET A 248 3.78 -3.75 9.80
N PRO A 249 4.36 -4.87 10.29
CA PRO A 249 5.08 -4.87 11.57
C PRO A 249 6.20 -3.83 11.62
N TYR A 250 6.95 -3.64 10.51
CA TYR A 250 7.97 -2.59 10.43
C TYR A 250 7.36 -1.21 10.62
N LEU A 251 6.30 -0.86 9.88
CA LEU A 251 5.67 0.46 9.98
C LEU A 251 5.09 0.71 11.37
N LEU A 252 4.40 -0.27 11.96
CA LEU A 252 3.83 -0.16 13.31
C LEU A 252 4.93 0.02 14.36
N ARG A 253 6.04 -0.74 14.26
CA ARG A 253 7.18 -0.59 15.15
C ARG A 253 7.81 0.80 15.05
N ARG A 254 7.98 1.33 13.82
CA ARG A 254 8.49 2.70 13.58
C ARG A 254 7.51 3.79 14.01
N ALA A 255 6.23 3.45 14.18
CA ALA A 255 5.20 4.29 14.78
C ALA A 255 5.06 4.09 16.31
N ASN A 256 6.05 3.46 16.97
CA ASN A 256 6.11 3.19 18.41
C ASN A 256 5.05 2.22 18.96
N LEU A 257 4.42 1.41 18.11
CA LEU A 257 3.58 0.30 18.58
C LEU A 257 4.47 -0.86 19.03
N THR A 258 4.04 -1.55 20.08
CA THR A 258 4.80 -2.63 20.72
C THR A 258 4.29 -4.02 20.35
N SER A 259 3.06 -4.09 19.86
CA SER A 259 2.35 -5.33 19.63
C SER A 259 1.39 -5.23 18.45
N MET A 260 1.04 -6.37 17.86
CA MET A 260 0.02 -6.44 16.82
C MET A 260 -0.71 -7.78 16.83
N LEU A 261 -1.87 -7.81 16.19
CA LEU A 261 -2.65 -9.01 15.96
C LEU A 261 -2.96 -9.19 14.48
N ILE A 262 -2.83 -10.43 14.00
CA ILE A 262 -3.17 -10.87 12.65
C ILE A 262 -4.12 -12.07 12.67
N GLN A 263 -4.85 -12.28 11.56
CA GLN A 263 -5.84 -13.35 11.47
C GLN A 263 -5.76 -14.16 10.17
N ARG A 264 -5.78 -13.56 8.98
CA ARG A 264 -5.93 -14.33 7.73
C ARG A 264 -4.60 -14.88 7.24
N VAL A 265 -4.17 -15.95 7.90
CA VAL A 265 -2.99 -16.74 7.55
C VAL A 265 -3.43 -18.12 7.07
N HIS A 266 -2.70 -18.71 6.11
CA HIS A 266 -3.00 -20.03 5.53
C HIS A 266 -3.28 -21.06 6.64
N TYR A 267 -4.36 -21.84 6.50
CA TYR A 267 -4.83 -22.76 7.55
C TYR A 267 -3.77 -23.79 7.99
N ALA A 268 -2.97 -24.33 7.06
CA ALA A 268 -1.86 -25.23 7.38
C ALA A 268 -0.77 -24.58 8.25
N ILE A 269 -0.49 -23.28 8.06
CA ILE A 269 0.46 -22.53 8.89
C ILE A 269 -0.12 -22.33 10.30
N LYS A 270 -1.40 -21.95 10.41
CA LYS A 270 -2.10 -21.88 11.71
C LYS A 270 -2.05 -23.22 12.45
N LYS A 271 -2.32 -24.34 11.78
CA LYS A 271 -2.24 -25.70 12.34
C LYS A 271 -0.83 -26.00 12.86
N HIS A 272 0.20 -25.69 12.08
CA HIS A 272 1.59 -25.91 12.49
C HIS A 272 1.99 -25.04 13.68
N PHE A 273 1.65 -23.75 13.66
CA PHE A 273 1.98 -22.83 14.76
C PHE A 273 1.20 -23.16 16.02
N ALA A 274 -0.05 -23.61 15.91
CA ALA A 274 -0.82 -24.11 17.03
C ALA A 274 -0.18 -25.36 17.66
N ALA A 275 0.26 -26.33 16.84
CA ALA A 275 0.91 -27.56 17.32
C ALA A 275 2.29 -27.31 17.95
N THR A 276 2.95 -26.21 17.59
CA THR A 276 4.30 -25.84 18.05
C THR A 276 4.28 -24.66 19.03
N HIS A 277 3.10 -24.24 19.49
CA HIS A 277 2.89 -23.07 20.37
C HIS A 277 3.60 -21.80 19.88
N SER A 278 3.63 -21.59 18.57
CA SER A 278 4.32 -20.49 17.88
C SER A 278 3.36 -19.45 17.29
N LEU A 279 2.10 -19.40 17.79
CA LEU A 279 1.11 -18.40 17.38
C LEU A 279 1.37 -17.01 17.97
N GLU A 280 2.22 -16.93 18.99
CA GLU A 280 2.73 -15.67 19.55
C GLU A 280 4.23 -15.61 19.28
N PHE A 281 4.71 -14.57 18.60
CA PHE A 281 6.10 -14.49 18.15
C PHE A 281 6.57 -13.04 18.01
N MET A 282 7.89 -12.81 18.10
CA MET A 282 8.49 -11.54 17.69
C MET A 282 8.62 -11.54 16.16
N TRP A 283 7.89 -10.66 15.49
CA TRP A 283 7.96 -10.52 14.04
C TRP A 283 9.04 -9.52 13.66
N ARG A 284 10.07 -10.02 12.99
CA ARG A 284 11.30 -9.30 12.63
C ARG A 284 11.46 -9.19 11.12
N GLN A 285 12.06 -8.09 10.66
CA GLN A 285 12.46 -7.97 9.26
C GLN A 285 13.60 -8.92 8.92
N THR A 286 13.59 -9.49 7.71
CA THR A 286 14.60 -10.48 7.30
C THR A 286 16.03 -9.92 7.26
N TRP A 287 16.18 -8.60 7.17
CA TRP A 287 17.47 -7.89 7.11
C TRP A 287 17.88 -7.19 8.42
N ASP A 288 17.16 -7.40 9.53
CA ASP A 288 17.43 -6.71 10.81
C ASP A 288 18.11 -7.65 11.83
N PRO A 289 19.46 -7.69 11.90
CA PRO A 289 20.17 -8.52 12.87
C PRO A 289 19.99 -8.01 14.32
N ASP A 290 19.78 -6.70 14.49
CA ASP A 290 19.82 -6.03 15.79
C ASP A 290 18.51 -6.10 16.57
N SER A 291 17.47 -6.77 16.03
CA SER A 291 16.15 -6.89 16.65
C SER A 291 15.42 -5.55 16.83
N SER A 292 15.88 -4.49 16.16
CA SER A 292 15.36 -3.12 16.31
C SER A 292 13.93 -2.97 15.76
N THR A 293 13.57 -3.82 14.81
CA THR A 293 12.30 -3.85 14.08
C THR A 293 11.27 -4.81 14.68
N ASP A 294 11.63 -5.52 15.75
CA ASP A 294 10.76 -6.53 16.36
C ASP A 294 9.45 -5.92 16.89
N ILE A 295 8.35 -6.57 16.56
CA ILE A 295 7.04 -6.33 17.18
C ILE A 295 6.44 -7.64 17.66
N PHE A 296 5.83 -7.64 18.85
CA PHE A 296 5.19 -8.85 19.36
C PHE A 296 3.87 -9.09 18.63
N CYS A 297 3.77 -10.19 17.89
CA CYS A 297 2.63 -10.52 17.05
C CYS A 297 1.82 -11.68 17.66
N HIS A 298 0.51 -11.49 17.76
CA HIS A 298 -0.45 -12.55 18.04
C HIS A 298 -1.15 -12.98 16.74
N MET A 299 -0.97 -14.23 16.35
CA MET A 299 -1.74 -14.86 15.28
C MET A 299 -2.95 -15.58 15.89
N MET A 300 -4.15 -15.16 15.50
CA MET A 300 -5.37 -15.86 15.89
C MET A 300 -5.40 -17.30 15.29
N PRO A 301 -5.88 -18.32 16.03
CA PRO A 301 -5.64 -19.72 15.65
C PRO A 301 -6.64 -20.31 14.65
N PHE A 302 -7.84 -19.73 14.55
CA PHE A 302 -8.98 -20.37 13.88
C PHE A 302 -9.36 -19.67 12.57
N TYR A 303 -10.41 -20.19 11.92
CA TYR A 303 -10.82 -19.85 10.56
C TYR A 303 -11.24 -18.39 10.36
N SER A 304 -12.02 -17.82 11.30
CA SER A 304 -12.59 -16.48 11.19
C SER A 304 -12.34 -15.65 12.47
N TYR A 305 -12.57 -14.34 12.38
CA TYR A 305 -12.62 -13.44 13.54
C TYR A 305 -14.02 -13.29 14.14
N ASP A 306 -15.02 -14.00 13.60
CA ASP A 306 -16.37 -14.02 14.15
C ASP A 306 -16.45 -14.73 15.52
N VAL A 307 -17.54 -14.54 16.25
CA VAL A 307 -17.75 -15.18 17.57
C VAL A 307 -17.64 -16.72 17.52
N PRO A 308 -18.25 -17.42 16.54
CA PRO A 308 -18.09 -18.87 16.40
C PRO A 308 -16.64 -19.37 16.31
N HIS A 309 -15.71 -18.59 15.75
CA HIS A 309 -14.32 -19.01 15.57
C HIS A 309 -13.35 -18.28 16.48
N THR A 310 -13.79 -17.69 17.59
CA THR A 310 -12.92 -16.93 18.50
C THR A 310 -12.96 -17.41 19.95
N CYS A 311 -14.03 -18.07 20.38
CA CYS A 311 -14.14 -18.59 21.74
C CYS A 311 -13.28 -19.85 21.98
N GLY A 312 -13.08 -20.68 20.96
CA GLY A 312 -12.44 -21.99 21.05
C GLY A 312 -12.60 -22.81 19.78
N PRO A 313 -12.14 -24.07 19.77
CA PRO A 313 -12.05 -24.89 18.56
C PRO A 313 -13.39 -25.38 17.99
N ASP A 314 -14.46 -25.46 18.79
CA ASP A 314 -15.77 -25.95 18.33
C ASP A 314 -16.73 -24.80 18.04
N PRO A 315 -16.93 -24.43 16.76
CA PRO A 315 -17.81 -23.33 16.41
C PRO A 315 -19.30 -23.62 16.68
N LYS A 316 -19.70 -24.90 16.78
CA LYS A 316 -21.06 -25.27 17.23
C LYS A 316 -21.29 -24.88 18.68
N ILE A 317 -20.25 -24.93 19.53
CA ILE A 317 -20.32 -24.48 20.92
C ILE A 317 -20.21 -22.97 20.99
N CYS A 318 -19.18 -22.39 20.36
CA CYS A 318 -18.92 -20.94 20.42
C CYS A 318 -20.08 -20.11 19.87
N CYS A 319 -20.76 -20.57 18.82
CA CYS A 319 -21.92 -19.87 18.28
C CYS A 319 -23.04 -19.70 19.32
N GLN A 320 -23.17 -20.59 20.30
CA GLN A 320 -24.16 -20.48 21.38
C GLN A 320 -23.84 -19.37 22.39
N PHE A 321 -22.66 -18.75 22.29
CA PHE A 321 -22.23 -17.60 23.09
C PHE A 321 -22.15 -16.32 22.25
N ASP A 322 -22.71 -16.34 21.04
CA ASP A 322 -23.04 -15.14 20.28
C ASP A 322 -24.49 -14.73 20.56
N PHE A 323 -24.72 -13.86 21.55
CA PHE A 323 -26.07 -13.51 21.97
C PHE A 323 -26.83 -12.62 20.97
N LYS A 324 -26.22 -12.16 19.86
CA LYS A 324 -26.99 -11.60 18.72
C LYS A 324 -27.84 -12.69 18.04
N ARG A 325 -27.43 -13.95 18.14
CA ARG A 325 -28.09 -15.10 17.49
C ARG A 325 -29.15 -15.77 18.37
N LEU A 326 -29.56 -15.12 19.46
CA LEU A 326 -30.67 -15.61 20.29
C LEU A 326 -31.94 -15.84 19.42
N PRO A 327 -32.75 -16.88 19.72
CA PRO A 327 -33.95 -17.19 18.97
C PRO A 327 -34.90 -15.99 18.81
N GLY A 328 -35.57 -15.90 17.66
CA GLY A 328 -36.45 -14.77 17.30
C GLY A 328 -35.74 -13.65 16.53
N GLY A 329 -34.42 -13.72 16.38
CA GLY A 329 -33.64 -12.83 15.52
C GLY A 329 -33.63 -13.24 14.03
N ARG A 330 -32.93 -12.45 13.21
CA ARG A 330 -32.72 -12.73 11.78
C ARG A 330 -31.51 -13.62 11.49
N ILE A 331 -30.65 -13.83 12.48
CA ILE A 331 -29.37 -14.53 12.35
C ILE A 331 -29.39 -15.72 13.31
N ASN A 332 -29.04 -16.90 12.81
CA ASN A 332 -29.05 -18.15 13.55
C ASN A 332 -27.66 -18.80 13.54
N CYS A 333 -27.46 -19.83 14.36
CA CYS A 333 -26.26 -20.66 14.32
C CYS A 333 -26.35 -21.70 13.19
N PRO A 334 -25.38 -21.70 12.23
CA PRO A 334 -25.35 -22.70 11.15
C PRO A 334 -25.32 -24.15 11.65
N TRP A 335 -24.71 -24.38 12.82
CA TRP A 335 -24.62 -25.69 13.46
C TRP A 335 -25.89 -26.13 14.21
N LYS A 336 -27.02 -25.45 13.98
CA LYS A 336 -28.37 -25.82 14.45
C LYS A 336 -28.58 -25.88 15.97
N VAL A 337 -27.63 -25.38 16.76
CA VAL A 337 -27.77 -25.20 18.20
C VAL A 337 -27.77 -23.71 18.51
N PRO A 338 -28.91 -23.10 18.89
CA PRO A 338 -28.99 -21.67 19.15
C PRO A 338 -28.39 -21.31 20.53
N PRO A 339 -27.99 -20.04 20.72
CA PRO A 339 -27.72 -19.47 22.03
C PRO A 339 -28.93 -19.58 22.96
N ARG A 340 -28.66 -19.63 24.26
CA ARG A 340 -29.66 -19.53 25.33
C ARG A 340 -29.30 -18.35 26.23
N ALA A 341 -30.29 -17.55 26.62
CA ALA A 341 -30.05 -16.52 27.62
C ALA A 341 -29.54 -17.16 28.93
N ILE A 342 -28.53 -16.55 29.53
CA ILE A 342 -27.88 -17.03 30.75
C ILE A 342 -28.77 -16.66 31.92
N THR A 343 -29.18 -17.67 32.69
CA THR A 343 -30.03 -17.54 33.87
C THR A 343 -29.36 -18.24 35.04
N GLU A 344 -29.81 -17.98 36.27
CA GLU A 344 -29.31 -18.68 37.45
C GLU A 344 -29.46 -20.21 37.31
N ALA A 345 -30.51 -20.69 36.64
CA ALA A 345 -30.76 -22.11 36.43
C ALA A 345 -29.78 -22.79 35.45
N ASN A 346 -29.15 -22.05 34.52
CA ASN A 346 -28.27 -22.64 33.51
C ASN A 346 -26.81 -22.14 33.57
N VAL A 347 -26.50 -21.11 34.35
CA VAL A 347 -25.19 -20.44 34.33
C VAL A 347 -24.04 -21.41 34.58
N ALA A 348 -24.19 -22.38 35.50
CA ALA A 348 -23.16 -23.37 35.78
C ALA A 348 -22.84 -24.23 34.55
N GLU A 349 -23.85 -24.87 33.96
CA GLU A 349 -23.71 -25.69 32.73
C GLU A 349 -23.07 -24.87 31.60
N ARG A 350 -23.55 -23.65 31.39
CA ARG A 350 -23.07 -22.76 30.32
C ARG A 350 -21.64 -22.28 30.56
N ALA A 351 -21.30 -21.94 31.79
CA ALA A 351 -19.96 -21.50 32.18
C ALA A 351 -18.93 -22.61 32.01
N HIS A 352 -19.26 -23.85 32.42
CA HIS A 352 -18.39 -25.01 32.18
C HIS A 352 -18.17 -25.29 30.70
N LEU A 353 -19.23 -25.20 29.89
CA LEU A 353 -19.14 -25.40 28.44
C LEU A 353 -18.26 -24.33 27.76
N LEU A 354 -18.37 -23.07 28.17
CA LEU A 354 -17.53 -21.99 27.66
C LEU A 354 -16.08 -22.12 28.15
N LEU A 355 -15.89 -22.46 29.42
CA LEU A 355 -14.57 -22.64 30.02
C LEU A 355 -13.81 -23.78 29.35
N ASP A 356 -14.47 -24.86 28.96
CA ASP A 356 -13.85 -25.93 28.16
C ASP A 356 -13.25 -25.38 26.85
N GLN A 357 -13.98 -24.52 26.15
CA GLN A 357 -13.51 -23.89 24.92
C GLN A 357 -12.32 -22.94 25.17
N TYR A 358 -12.38 -22.14 26.24
CA TYR A 358 -11.26 -21.29 26.64
C TYR A 358 -10.02 -22.08 27.01
N ARG A 359 -10.17 -23.17 27.76
CA ARG A 359 -9.08 -24.08 28.13
C ARG A 359 -8.45 -24.70 26.89
N LYS A 360 -9.25 -25.26 25.98
CA LYS A 360 -8.77 -25.78 24.69
C LYS A 360 -8.04 -24.71 23.88
N LYS A 361 -8.60 -23.51 23.75
CA LYS A 361 -7.92 -22.43 23.02
C LYS A 361 -6.58 -22.06 23.66
N SER A 362 -6.52 -22.01 24.99
CA SER A 362 -5.29 -21.66 25.72
C SER A 362 -4.16 -22.68 25.54
N LYS A 363 -4.48 -23.93 25.18
CA LYS A 363 -3.47 -24.95 24.83
C LYS A 363 -2.69 -24.65 23.57
N LEU A 364 -3.15 -23.72 22.74
CA LEU A 364 -2.46 -23.35 21.50
C LEU A 364 -1.38 -22.27 21.70
N PHE A 365 -1.29 -21.72 22.91
CA PHE A 365 -0.44 -20.60 23.27
C PHE A 365 0.52 -20.96 24.40
N LEU A 366 1.62 -20.22 24.51
CA LEU A 366 2.60 -20.42 25.59
C LEU A 366 2.11 -19.82 26.91
N SER A 367 1.47 -18.65 26.85
CA SER A 367 1.00 -17.97 28.05
C SER A 367 -0.35 -18.51 28.54
N LYS A 368 -0.61 -18.40 29.85
CA LYS A 368 -1.94 -18.62 30.44
C LYS A 368 -2.81 -17.36 30.43
N VAL A 369 -2.53 -16.43 29.51
CA VAL A 369 -3.35 -15.25 29.23
C VAL A 369 -4.01 -15.45 27.87
N LEU A 370 -5.34 -15.47 27.85
CA LEU A 370 -6.13 -15.80 26.68
C LEU A 370 -6.87 -14.58 26.14
N LEU A 371 -6.63 -14.27 24.87
CA LEU A 371 -7.40 -13.31 24.11
C LEU A 371 -8.62 -13.98 23.47
N VAL A 372 -9.81 -13.40 23.64
CA VAL A 372 -11.07 -13.88 23.03
C VAL A 372 -11.81 -12.70 22.39
N PRO A 373 -11.64 -12.47 21.07
CA PRO A 373 -12.43 -11.45 20.37
C PRO A 373 -13.94 -11.75 20.47
N LEU A 374 -14.76 -10.71 20.64
CA LEU A 374 -16.22 -10.80 20.69
C LEU A 374 -16.84 -9.79 19.72
N GLY A 375 -16.82 -10.15 18.44
CA GLY A 375 -17.31 -9.31 17.37
C GLY A 375 -17.46 -10.08 16.07
N ASP A 376 -17.78 -9.34 15.02
CA ASP A 376 -18.03 -9.76 13.64
C ASP A 376 -18.25 -8.47 12.82
N ASP A 377 -18.61 -8.59 11.55
CA ASP A 377 -18.95 -7.48 10.67
C ASP A 377 -20.14 -6.66 11.19
N PHE A 378 -19.94 -5.34 11.31
CA PHE A 378 -20.95 -4.35 11.70
C PHE A 378 -21.82 -4.78 12.90
N ARG A 379 -21.19 -5.43 13.90
CA ARG A 379 -21.84 -5.78 15.17
C ARG A 379 -22.02 -4.54 16.05
N TYR A 380 -22.83 -4.69 17.10
CA TYR A 380 -23.13 -3.64 18.07
C TYR A 380 -23.99 -2.51 17.49
N ASP A 381 -24.75 -2.80 16.42
CA ASP A 381 -25.55 -1.83 15.67
C ASP A 381 -26.88 -1.46 16.37
N LYS A 382 -27.27 -2.23 17.39
CA LYS A 382 -28.50 -2.03 18.16
C LYS A 382 -28.24 -2.02 19.66
N PRO A 383 -28.86 -1.12 20.44
CA PRO A 383 -28.68 -1.08 21.90
C PRO A 383 -28.99 -2.41 22.62
N GLN A 384 -30.00 -3.15 22.16
CA GLN A 384 -30.38 -4.44 22.75
C GLN A 384 -29.28 -5.49 22.61
N GLU A 385 -28.47 -5.37 21.55
CA GLU A 385 -27.37 -6.27 21.30
C GLU A 385 -26.21 -6.02 22.28
N TRP A 386 -25.90 -4.75 22.57
CA TRP A 386 -24.94 -4.37 23.61
C TRP A 386 -25.33 -4.94 24.97
N ASP A 387 -26.62 -4.90 25.31
CA ASP A 387 -27.12 -5.40 26.59
C ASP A 387 -27.12 -6.93 26.60
N ALA A 388 -27.59 -7.58 25.53
CA ALA A 388 -27.59 -9.02 25.43
C ALA A 388 -26.16 -9.60 25.52
N GLN A 389 -25.19 -9.02 24.81
CA GLN A 389 -23.80 -9.47 24.91
C GLN A 389 -23.25 -9.23 26.32
N PHE A 390 -23.33 -8.00 26.83
CA PHE A 390 -22.74 -7.65 28.12
C PHE A 390 -23.34 -8.45 29.29
N LEU A 391 -24.67 -8.46 29.43
CA LEU A 391 -25.34 -9.05 30.60
C LEU A 391 -25.15 -10.57 30.66
N ASN A 392 -25.19 -11.25 29.52
CA ASN A 392 -25.00 -12.71 29.49
C ASN A 392 -23.54 -13.09 29.78
N TYR A 393 -22.57 -12.42 29.18
CA TYR A 393 -21.15 -12.65 29.48
C TYR A 393 -20.81 -12.28 30.91
N GLN A 394 -21.35 -11.17 31.45
CA GLN A 394 -21.09 -10.76 32.83
C GLN A 394 -21.60 -11.81 33.82
N ARG A 395 -22.78 -12.40 33.61
CA ARG A 395 -23.27 -13.53 34.44
C ARG A 395 -22.34 -14.74 34.38
N LEU A 396 -21.78 -15.05 33.21
CA LEU A 396 -20.80 -16.13 33.05
C LEU A 396 -19.50 -15.80 33.80
N PHE A 397 -18.99 -14.57 33.68
CA PHE A 397 -17.79 -14.13 34.37
C PHE A 397 -17.97 -14.13 35.89
N ASP A 398 -19.10 -13.61 36.37
CA ASP A 398 -19.42 -13.59 37.80
C ASP A 398 -19.44 -15.01 38.37
N PHE A 399 -20.05 -15.97 37.65
CA PHE A 399 -20.01 -17.38 38.03
C PHE A 399 -18.59 -17.94 38.02
N LEU A 400 -17.85 -17.79 36.92
CA LEU A 400 -16.49 -18.34 36.78
C LEU A 400 -15.54 -17.81 37.87
N ASN A 401 -15.57 -16.50 38.12
CA ASN A 401 -14.69 -15.83 39.06
C ASN A 401 -15.08 -16.09 40.52
N ALA A 402 -16.34 -16.42 40.81
CA ALA A 402 -16.81 -16.78 42.15
C ALA A 402 -16.46 -18.22 42.56
N HIS A 403 -15.93 -19.04 41.65
CA HIS A 403 -15.56 -20.44 41.93
C HIS A 403 -14.04 -20.65 41.75
N PRO A 404 -13.23 -20.41 42.81
CA PRO A 404 -11.77 -20.53 42.75
C PRO A 404 -11.27 -21.91 42.27
N SER A 405 -12.03 -22.98 42.51
CA SER A 405 -11.73 -24.34 42.03
C SER A 405 -11.73 -24.47 40.50
N LEU A 406 -12.22 -23.49 39.76
CA LEU A 406 -12.15 -23.46 38.30
C LEU A 406 -10.84 -22.86 37.77
N HIS A 407 -10.01 -22.27 38.65
CA HIS A 407 -8.70 -21.71 38.31
C HIS A 407 -8.73 -20.78 37.09
N VAL A 408 -9.73 -19.90 37.02
CA VAL A 408 -9.92 -18.96 35.92
C VAL A 408 -10.33 -17.58 36.43
N GLN A 409 -9.84 -16.55 35.75
CA GLN A 409 -10.29 -15.17 35.88
C GLN A 409 -10.72 -14.67 34.50
N ALA A 410 -12.02 -14.49 34.28
CA ALA A 410 -12.57 -14.00 33.02
C ALA A 410 -13.15 -12.58 33.18
N GLN A 411 -12.85 -11.71 32.23
CA GLN A 411 -13.35 -10.34 32.22
C GLN A 411 -13.42 -9.77 30.80
N PHE A 412 -14.18 -8.70 30.65
CA PHE A 412 -14.05 -7.85 29.46
C PHE A 412 -12.70 -7.15 29.49
N GLY A 413 -12.06 -7.06 28.32
CA GLY A 413 -10.78 -6.41 28.13
C GLY A 413 -10.73 -5.61 26.85
N THR A 414 -9.64 -4.89 26.71
CA THR A 414 -9.16 -4.29 25.47
C THR A 414 -7.99 -5.10 24.93
N LEU A 415 -7.44 -4.71 23.77
CA LEU A 415 -6.28 -5.41 23.21
C LEU A 415 -5.01 -5.13 24.04
N SER A 416 -4.87 -3.90 24.53
CA SER A 416 -3.81 -3.51 25.46
C SER A 416 -3.88 -4.28 26.78
N ASP A 417 -5.08 -4.51 27.34
CA ASP A 417 -5.21 -5.30 28.59
C ASP A 417 -4.64 -6.73 28.44
N TYR A 418 -4.85 -7.35 27.27
CA TYR A 418 -4.30 -8.68 26.97
C TYR A 418 -2.77 -8.66 26.87
N PHE A 419 -2.20 -7.76 26.06
CA PHE A 419 -0.74 -7.68 25.90
C PHE A 419 -0.04 -7.25 27.19
N ASP A 420 -0.61 -6.31 27.95
CA ASP A 420 -0.06 -5.87 29.23
C ASP A 420 -0.07 -7.01 30.26
N ALA A 421 -1.13 -7.82 30.28
CA ALA A 421 -1.18 -9.00 31.14
C ALA A 421 -0.13 -10.05 30.72
N LEU A 422 0.04 -10.30 29.43
CA LEU A 422 1.07 -11.22 28.91
C LEU A 422 2.48 -10.73 29.28
N SER A 423 2.79 -9.46 29.04
CA SER A 423 4.04 -8.80 29.43
C SER A 423 4.29 -8.92 30.94
N LYS A 424 3.27 -8.64 31.76
CA LYS A 424 3.36 -8.77 33.23
C LYS A 424 3.65 -10.22 33.66
N ARG A 425 2.99 -11.21 33.04
CA ARG A 425 3.19 -12.63 33.37
C ARG A 425 4.56 -13.15 32.97
N THR A 426 5.07 -12.68 31.84
CA THR A 426 6.39 -13.06 31.33
C THR A 426 7.53 -12.23 31.94
N GLY A 427 7.23 -11.22 32.77
CA GLY A 427 8.21 -10.39 33.46
C GLY A 427 8.96 -9.42 32.54
N ILE A 428 8.39 -9.08 31.38
CA ILE A 428 9.04 -8.26 30.35
C ILE A 428 8.23 -7.00 30.04
N VAL A 429 8.93 -5.91 29.74
CA VAL A 429 8.33 -4.64 29.32
C VAL A 429 7.75 -4.75 27.90
N PRO A 430 6.58 -4.18 27.59
CA PRO A 430 6.03 -4.19 26.23
C PRO A 430 7.05 -3.75 25.17
N GLY A 431 7.12 -4.50 24.07
CA GLY A 431 8.05 -4.25 22.96
C GLY A 431 9.40 -4.95 23.08
N MET A 432 9.66 -5.66 24.18
CA MET A 432 10.82 -6.54 24.33
C MET A 432 10.40 -8.01 24.15
N LYS A 433 11.33 -8.86 23.70
CA LYS A 433 11.09 -10.29 23.47
C LYS A 433 10.84 -11.03 24.80
N PRO A 434 9.67 -11.66 25.00
CA PRO A 434 9.44 -12.50 26.17
C PRO A 434 10.23 -13.82 26.11
N PRO A 435 10.73 -14.35 27.26
CA PRO A 435 11.46 -15.62 27.31
C PRO A 435 10.62 -16.78 26.74
N GLY A 436 11.24 -17.62 25.91
CA GLY A 436 10.60 -18.80 25.32
C GLY A 436 9.73 -18.53 24.08
N PHE A 437 9.43 -17.27 23.76
CA PHE A 437 8.68 -16.94 22.54
C PHE A 437 9.60 -16.94 21.31
N PRO A 438 9.16 -17.52 20.18
CA PRO A 438 9.96 -17.58 18.97
C PRO A 438 10.11 -16.21 18.29
N VAL A 439 11.17 -16.08 17.50
CA VAL A 439 11.35 -14.97 16.55
C VAL A 439 11.02 -15.51 15.17
N LEU A 440 10.26 -14.75 14.39
CA LEU A 440 9.82 -15.12 13.06
C LEU A 440 10.12 -13.99 12.07
N SER A 441 10.57 -14.34 10.87
CA SER A 441 10.75 -13.42 9.75
C SER A 441 10.09 -13.94 8.48
N GLY A 442 9.80 -13.03 7.54
CA GLY A 442 9.07 -13.32 6.31
C GLY A 442 7.60 -12.88 6.38
N ASP A 443 6.81 -13.28 5.39
CA ASP A 443 5.42 -12.88 5.20
C ASP A 443 4.45 -14.07 5.31
N PHE A 444 3.16 -13.77 5.19
CA PHE A 444 2.07 -14.75 5.24
C PHE A 444 1.26 -14.77 3.95
N PHE A 445 1.93 -14.66 2.80
CA PHE A 445 1.34 -14.84 1.48
C PHE A 445 1.75 -16.18 0.84
N SER A 446 0.90 -16.83 0.04
CA SER A 446 -0.48 -16.44 -0.30
C SER A 446 -1.50 -17.10 0.64
N TYR A 447 -2.48 -16.32 1.09
CA TYR A 447 -3.55 -16.81 1.98
C TYR A 447 -4.47 -17.82 1.28
N ALA A 448 -4.79 -18.91 1.98
CA ALA A 448 -5.89 -19.79 1.65
C ALA A 448 -6.74 -20.03 2.91
N ASP A 449 -8.04 -19.81 2.80
CA ASP A 449 -8.97 -19.97 3.92
C ASP A 449 -9.38 -21.43 4.11
N ARG A 450 -9.40 -22.23 3.03
CA ARG A 450 -9.71 -23.67 3.03
C ARG A 450 -9.27 -24.32 1.72
N GLU A 451 -9.11 -25.64 1.74
CA GLU A 451 -8.88 -26.44 0.52
C GLU A 451 -7.75 -25.85 -0.35
N ASP A 452 -7.99 -25.73 -1.66
CA ASP A 452 -7.12 -25.08 -2.65
C ASP A 452 -7.57 -23.65 -3.00
N HIS A 453 -8.42 -23.04 -2.16
CA HIS A 453 -8.92 -21.68 -2.37
C HIS A 453 -7.84 -20.66 -2.00
N TYR A 454 -6.84 -20.49 -2.85
CA TYR A 454 -5.84 -19.43 -2.72
C TYR A 454 -6.41 -18.09 -3.17
N TRP A 455 -6.26 -17.08 -2.31
CA TRP A 455 -6.79 -15.74 -2.55
C TRP A 455 -5.77 -14.91 -3.34
N THR A 456 -5.29 -15.40 -4.49
CA THR A 456 -4.33 -14.67 -5.34
C THR A 456 -4.99 -13.84 -6.43
N GLY A 457 -6.28 -14.06 -6.70
CA GLY A 457 -7.02 -13.32 -7.72
C GLY A 457 -7.07 -11.80 -7.45
N TYR A 458 -7.18 -11.41 -6.19
CA TYR A 458 -7.26 -9.98 -5.82
C TYR A 458 -5.96 -9.22 -6.04
N TYR A 459 -4.83 -9.91 -6.24
CA TYR A 459 -3.57 -9.29 -6.68
C TYR A 459 -3.73 -8.57 -8.02
N THR A 460 -4.70 -8.97 -8.84
CA THR A 460 -4.94 -8.39 -10.18
C THR A 460 -6.31 -7.74 -10.33
N SER A 461 -7.35 -8.22 -9.62
CA SER A 461 -8.73 -7.74 -9.78
C SER A 461 -8.83 -6.21 -9.87
N ARG A 462 -9.57 -5.73 -10.88
CA ARG A 462 -9.77 -4.29 -11.15
C ARG A 462 -8.44 -3.51 -11.35
N PRO A 463 -7.57 -3.92 -12.29
CA PRO A 463 -6.21 -3.40 -12.43
C PRO A 463 -6.17 -1.91 -12.81
N PHE A 464 -7.22 -1.38 -13.44
CA PHE A 464 -7.34 0.06 -13.72
C PHE A 464 -7.24 0.90 -12.44
N TYR A 465 -7.94 0.52 -11.38
CA TYR A 465 -7.95 1.29 -10.14
C TYR A 465 -6.66 1.09 -9.33
N LYS A 466 -6.03 -0.09 -9.41
CA LYS A 466 -4.68 -0.33 -8.88
C LYS A 466 -3.64 0.58 -9.55
N SER A 467 -3.75 0.79 -10.86
CA SER A 467 -2.91 1.75 -11.58
C SER A 467 -3.22 3.20 -11.19
N LEU A 468 -4.51 3.56 -11.08
CA LEU A 468 -4.94 4.89 -10.67
C LEU A 468 -4.45 5.25 -9.25
N ASP A 469 -4.40 4.29 -8.34
CA ASP A 469 -3.80 4.45 -7.01
C ASP A 469 -2.35 4.92 -7.10
N ARG A 470 -1.49 4.24 -7.87
CA ARG A 470 -0.09 4.66 -8.06
C ARG A 470 0.06 6.02 -8.73
N VAL A 471 -0.83 6.33 -9.68
CA VAL A 471 -0.86 7.66 -10.30
C VAL A 471 -1.21 8.72 -9.26
N LEU A 472 -2.24 8.49 -8.44
CA LEU A 472 -2.65 9.44 -7.40
C LEU A 472 -1.55 9.61 -6.35
N GLU A 473 -0.94 8.51 -5.90
CA GLU A 473 0.17 8.50 -4.94
C GLU A 473 1.33 9.39 -5.40
N ALA A 474 1.78 9.21 -6.65
CA ALA A 474 2.86 10.02 -7.22
C ALA A 474 2.50 11.51 -7.31
N HIS A 475 1.24 11.83 -7.67
CA HIS A 475 0.77 13.21 -7.72
C HIS A 475 0.62 13.83 -6.33
N LEU A 476 0.18 13.05 -5.34
CA LEU A 476 0.02 13.52 -3.97
C LEU A 476 1.38 13.89 -3.39
N ARG A 477 2.36 12.97 -3.48
CA ARG A 477 3.74 13.22 -3.06
C ARG A 477 4.31 14.47 -3.75
N GLY A 478 4.15 14.58 -5.07
CA GLY A 478 4.64 15.73 -5.81
C GLY A 478 3.97 17.05 -5.40
N ALA A 479 2.66 17.03 -5.17
CA ALA A 479 1.89 18.19 -4.74
C ALA A 479 2.29 18.65 -3.32
N GLU A 480 2.48 17.72 -2.38
CA GLU A 480 2.86 18.05 -1.00
C GLU A 480 4.27 18.65 -0.93
N ILE A 481 5.22 18.11 -1.70
CA ILE A 481 6.58 18.67 -1.81
C ILE A 481 6.50 20.10 -2.37
N LEU A 482 5.85 20.28 -3.53
CA LEU A 482 5.76 21.60 -4.17
C LEU A 482 5.02 22.62 -3.31
N TYR A 483 3.90 22.24 -2.70
CA TYR A 483 3.15 23.09 -1.80
C TYR A 483 4.02 23.53 -0.61
N SER A 484 4.76 22.60 -0.01
CA SER A 484 5.63 22.89 1.13
C SER A 484 6.77 23.85 0.76
N LEU A 485 7.41 23.65 -0.39
CA LEU A 485 8.44 24.55 -0.91
C LEU A 485 7.86 25.94 -1.22
N ALA A 486 6.75 26.00 -1.94
CA ALA A 486 6.10 27.26 -2.29
C ALA A 486 5.66 28.05 -1.04
N LEU A 487 5.04 27.37 -0.07
CA LEU A 487 4.63 27.97 1.20
C LEU A 487 5.85 28.49 2.00
N SER A 488 6.95 27.73 2.03
CA SER A 488 8.18 28.18 2.67
C SER A 488 8.71 29.46 2.01
N HIS A 489 8.81 29.49 0.68
CA HIS A 489 9.24 30.69 -0.05
C HIS A 489 8.28 31.87 0.15
N ALA A 490 6.97 31.63 0.18
CA ALA A 490 5.96 32.67 0.44
C ALA A 490 6.15 33.30 1.81
N ARG A 491 6.36 32.49 2.86
CA ARG A 491 6.61 32.99 4.21
C ARG A 491 7.90 33.80 4.30
N HIS A 492 8.99 33.31 3.71
CA HIS A 492 10.27 34.03 3.69
C HIS A 492 10.17 35.38 2.97
N ALA A 493 9.35 35.47 1.91
CA ALA A 493 9.11 36.69 1.17
C ALA A 493 8.03 37.60 1.82
N GLY A 494 7.42 37.20 2.94
CA GLY A 494 6.29 37.94 3.55
C GLY A 494 5.01 37.96 2.69
N MET A 495 4.85 36.99 1.79
CA MET A 495 3.78 36.88 0.79
C MET A 495 2.77 35.76 1.09
N ASP A 496 2.73 35.27 2.34
CA ASP A 496 1.83 34.20 2.75
C ASP A 496 0.35 34.54 2.54
N SER A 497 -0.03 35.81 2.70
CA SER A 497 -1.39 36.29 2.45
C SER A 497 -1.81 36.25 0.97
N ARG A 498 -0.86 36.14 0.03
CA ARG A 498 -1.11 36.09 -1.42
C ARG A 498 -1.06 34.67 -1.99
N TYR A 499 -0.48 33.72 -1.26
CA TYR A 499 -0.43 32.31 -1.65
C TYR A 499 -1.69 31.56 -1.16
N PRO A 500 -2.29 30.65 -1.95
CA PRO A 500 -3.54 29.99 -1.58
C PRO A 500 -3.36 28.96 -0.46
N LEU A 501 -3.38 29.41 0.80
CA LEU A 501 -3.33 28.52 1.97
C LEU A 501 -4.51 27.52 2.00
N SER A 502 -5.63 27.86 1.35
CA SER A 502 -6.78 26.96 1.17
C SER A 502 -6.44 25.67 0.42
N ASP A 503 -5.39 25.65 -0.40
CA ASP A 503 -4.97 24.46 -1.15
C ASP A 503 -4.55 23.31 -0.21
N TYR A 504 -4.22 23.59 1.06
CA TYR A 504 -3.95 22.55 2.06
C TYR A 504 -5.16 21.64 2.32
N ALA A 505 -6.37 22.17 2.22
CA ALA A 505 -7.59 21.36 2.35
C ALA A 505 -7.72 20.35 1.21
N LEU A 506 -7.27 20.72 0.00
CA LEU A 506 -7.26 19.85 -1.18
C LEU A 506 -6.25 18.70 -1.02
N LEU A 507 -5.07 18.99 -0.45
CA LEU A 507 -4.09 17.96 -0.09
C LEU A 507 -4.65 16.98 0.94
N THR A 508 -5.35 17.50 1.96
CA THR A 508 -5.97 16.68 3.01
C THR A 508 -7.08 15.79 2.44
N GLU A 509 -7.91 16.31 1.53
CA GLU A 509 -8.93 15.51 0.84
C GLU A 509 -8.29 14.39 0.03
N ALA A 510 -7.24 14.69 -0.72
CA ALA A 510 -6.52 13.70 -1.52
C ALA A 510 -5.84 12.62 -0.66
N ARG A 511 -5.21 13.00 0.46
CA ARG A 511 -4.67 12.07 1.46
C ARG A 511 -5.74 11.12 1.99
N ARG A 512 -6.91 11.66 2.36
CA ARG A 512 -8.03 10.86 2.88
C ARG A 512 -8.64 9.95 1.82
N ALA A 513 -8.71 10.39 0.56
CA ALA A 513 -9.21 9.58 -0.54
C ALA A 513 -8.24 8.43 -0.87
N LEU A 514 -6.94 8.71 -0.97
CA LEU A 514 -5.90 7.69 -1.16
C LEU A 514 -5.90 6.72 0.02
N GLY A 515 -5.93 7.24 1.25
CA GLY A 515 -5.96 6.43 2.47
C GLY A 515 -7.21 5.56 2.59
N LEU A 516 -8.38 6.06 2.20
CA LEU A 516 -9.61 5.27 2.14
C LEU A 516 -9.48 4.13 1.12
N PHE A 517 -8.83 4.39 -0.01
CA PHE A 517 -8.63 3.39 -1.06
C PHE A 517 -7.63 2.30 -0.68
N GLN A 518 -6.83 2.48 0.38
CA GLN A 518 -5.97 1.42 0.89
C GLN A 518 -6.76 0.32 1.62
N HIS A 519 -8.06 0.52 1.90
CA HIS A 519 -8.91 -0.50 2.55
C HIS A 519 -8.84 -1.85 1.80
N HIS A 520 -8.88 -2.95 2.54
CA HIS A 520 -8.78 -4.31 2.03
C HIS A 520 -9.93 -4.76 1.10
N ASP A 521 -10.96 -3.94 0.85
CA ASP A 521 -11.89 -4.17 -0.28
C ASP A 521 -11.82 -3.14 -1.42
N ALA A 522 -10.99 -2.12 -1.26
CA ALA A 522 -10.85 -1.03 -2.21
C ALA A 522 -9.76 -1.33 -3.23
N ILE A 523 -8.47 -1.18 -2.87
CA ILE A 523 -7.33 -1.46 -3.76
C ILE A 523 -7.27 -2.93 -4.20
N THR A 524 -7.76 -3.86 -3.38
CA THR A 524 -7.87 -5.29 -3.70
C THR A 524 -8.84 -5.57 -4.84
N GLY A 525 -9.82 -4.68 -5.02
CA GLY A 525 -10.85 -4.78 -6.04
C GLY A 525 -11.94 -5.81 -5.74
N THR A 526 -12.16 -6.15 -4.47
CA THR A 526 -13.17 -7.11 -4.00
C THR A 526 -14.53 -6.48 -3.66
N ALA A 527 -14.63 -5.15 -3.64
CA ALA A 527 -15.91 -4.45 -3.47
C ALA A 527 -16.88 -4.59 -4.66
N LYS A 528 -18.17 -4.32 -4.39
CA LYS A 528 -19.22 -4.27 -5.42
C LYS A 528 -19.01 -3.10 -6.38
N GLU A 529 -19.56 -3.24 -7.59
CA GLU A 529 -19.36 -2.27 -8.68
C GLU A 529 -19.67 -0.82 -8.29
N ALA A 530 -20.83 -0.59 -7.66
CA ALA A 530 -21.22 0.76 -7.23
C ALA A 530 -20.24 1.37 -6.21
N VAL A 531 -19.59 0.53 -5.39
CA VAL A 531 -18.60 0.97 -4.40
C VAL A 531 -17.26 1.28 -5.08
N VAL A 532 -16.85 0.48 -6.05
CA VAL A 532 -15.66 0.76 -6.86
C VAL A 532 -15.80 2.05 -7.64
N VAL A 533 -16.99 2.33 -8.18
CA VAL A 533 -17.26 3.62 -8.83
C VAL A 533 -17.15 4.77 -7.83
N ASP A 534 -17.64 4.63 -6.59
CA ASP A 534 -17.49 5.64 -5.54
C ASP A 534 -16.01 5.93 -5.24
N TYR A 535 -15.19 4.88 -5.06
CA TYR A 535 -13.74 5.02 -4.92
C TYR A 535 -13.11 5.71 -6.13
N GLY A 536 -13.44 5.27 -7.34
CA GLY A 536 -12.95 5.85 -8.59
C GLY A 536 -13.21 7.35 -8.70
N VAL A 537 -14.44 7.79 -8.36
CA VAL A 537 -14.82 9.21 -8.37
C VAL A 537 -13.99 10.00 -7.37
N ARG A 538 -13.77 9.48 -6.16
CA ARG A 538 -12.94 10.13 -5.12
C ARG A 538 -11.49 10.29 -5.56
N LEU A 539 -10.90 9.23 -6.14
CA LEU A 539 -9.53 9.24 -6.64
C LEU A 539 -9.36 10.24 -7.79
N LEU A 540 -10.29 10.25 -8.76
CA LEU A 540 -10.26 11.17 -9.89
C LEU A 540 -10.46 12.64 -9.46
N HIS A 541 -11.39 12.90 -8.55
CA HIS A 541 -11.59 14.23 -7.97
C HIS A 541 -10.31 14.72 -7.27
N SER A 542 -9.71 13.84 -6.46
CA SER A 542 -8.44 14.13 -5.78
C SER A 542 -7.32 14.42 -6.77
N LEU A 543 -7.21 13.67 -7.86
CA LEU A 543 -6.20 13.91 -8.88
C LEU A 543 -6.36 15.29 -9.56
N VAL A 544 -7.60 15.72 -9.82
CA VAL A 544 -7.88 17.07 -10.35
C VAL A 544 -7.47 18.14 -9.34
N ASN A 545 -7.80 17.94 -8.06
CA ASN A 545 -7.44 18.85 -6.98
C ASN A 545 -5.93 18.98 -6.82
N LEU A 546 -5.20 17.87 -6.84
CA LEU A 546 -3.73 17.88 -6.75
C LEU A 546 -3.08 18.58 -7.94
N LYS A 547 -3.61 18.42 -9.16
CA LYS A 547 -3.12 19.17 -10.33
C LYS A 547 -3.25 20.68 -10.14
N ARG A 548 -4.34 21.16 -9.52
CA ARG A 548 -4.50 22.57 -9.16
C ARG A 548 -3.43 23.00 -8.16
N VAL A 549 -3.19 22.23 -7.11
CA VAL A 549 -2.15 22.53 -6.10
C VAL A 549 -0.77 22.61 -6.75
N ILE A 550 -0.42 21.61 -7.57
CA ILE A 550 0.85 21.57 -8.33
C ILE A 550 0.98 22.80 -9.22
N SER A 551 -0.05 23.15 -10.01
CA SER A 551 -0.03 24.33 -10.89
C SER A 551 0.18 25.63 -10.12
N ASN A 552 -0.51 25.82 -8.99
CA ASN A 552 -0.40 27.03 -8.18
C ASN A 552 0.98 27.16 -7.52
N ALA A 553 1.49 26.06 -6.97
CA ALA A 553 2.81 26.00 -6.36
C ALA A 553 3.92 26.22 -7.40
N ALA A 554 3.84 25.54 -8.55
CA ALA A 554 4.79 25.71 -9.64
C ALA A 554 4.77 27.15 -10.18
N HIS A 555 3.60 27.73 -10.42
CA HIS A 555 3.48 29.12 -10.88
C HIS A 555 4.15 30.09 -9.88
N TYR A 556 3.88 29.94 -8.58
CA TYR A 556 4.54 30.76 -7.57
C TYR A 556 6.06 30.60 -7.58
N LEU A 557 6.55 29.36 -7.69
CA LEU A 557 7.98 29.05 -7.62
C LEU A 557 8.77 29.53 -8.84
N VAL A 558 8.23 29.45 -10.06
CA VAL A 558 8.94 29.86 -11.29
C VAL A 558 8.98 31.38 -11.51
N LEU A 559 8.12 32.16 -10.85
CA LEU A 559 8.16 33.62 -10.99
C LEU A 559 9.43 34.22 -10.38
N GLY A 560 10.19 34.98 -11.16
CA GLY A 560 11.35 35.72 -10.63
C GLY A 560 10.93 36.81 -9.63
N ASP A 561 9.91 37.60 -9.98
CA ASP A 561 9.28 38.56 -9.08
C ASP A 561 8.04 37.94 -8.40
N LYS A 562 8.15 37.67 -7.10
CA LYS A 562 7.04 37.09 -6.31
C LYS A 562 5.89 38.08 -6.11
N GLU A 563 6.13 39.39 -6.20
CA GLU A 563 5.08 40.40 -6.11
C GLU A 563 4.12 40.37 -7.30
N ALA A 564 4.56 39.80 -8.43
CA ALA A 564 3.73 39.63 -9.63
C ALA A 564 2.71 38.48 -9.48
N TYR A 565 2.89 37.58 -8.51
CA TYR A 565 1.97 36.45 -8.33
C TYR A 565 0.56 36.94 -7.99
N ARG A 566 -0.42 36.43 -8.73
CA ARG A 566 -1.84 36.65 -8.49
C ARG A 566 -2.54 35.30 -8.46
N TYR A 567 -3.16 34.97 -7.33
CA TYR A 567 -4.00 33.80 -7.23
C TYR A 567 -5.34 34.08 -7.93
N ASP A 568 -5.68 33.25 -8.92
CA ASP A 568 -7.00 33.28 -9.55
C ASP A 568 -7.81 32.04 -9.11
N PRO A 569 -8.90 32.23 -8.36
CA PRO A 569 -9.76 31.12 -7.97
C PRO A 569 -10.55 30.50 -9.14
N ALA A 570 -10.72 31.22 -10.26
CA ALA A 570 -11.50 30.77 -11.42
C ALA A 570 -10.75 29.75 -12.28
N GLY A 571 -9.42 29.77 -12.29
CA GLY A 571 -8.62 28.78 -13.00
C GLY A 571 -7.12 28.99 -12.79
N PRO A 572 -6.31 27.91 -12.78
CA PRO A 572 -4.87 28.04 -12.64
C PRO A 572 -4.26 28.69 -13.88
N PHE A 573 -3.21 29.51 -13.67
CA PHE A 573 -2.42 30.08 -14.76
C PHE A 573 -1.73 29.00 -15.61
N LEU A 574 -1.22 27.95 -14.96
CA LEU A 574 -0.63 26.78 -15.62
C LEU A 574 -1.68 25.69 -15.83
N GLY A 575 -1.90 25.30 -17.08
CA GLY A 575 -2.67 24.12 -17.44
C GLY A 575 -1.90 22.83 -17.18
N SER A 576 -2.60 21.76 -16.80
CA SER A 576 -2.00 20.43 -16.68
C SER A 576 -1.84 19.80 -18.06
N VAL A 577 -0.60 19.42 -18.41
CA VAL A 577 -0.33 18.68 -19.65
C VAL A 577 -0.61 17.19 -19.40
N SER A 578 -1.61 16.65 -20.07
CA SER A 578 -1.86 15.21 -20.10
C SER A 578 -1.11 14.56 -21.27
N PRO A 579 -0.80 13.25 -21.21
CA PRO A 579 -0.15 12.55 -22.32
C PRO A 579 -0.91 12.62 -23.66
N ALA A 580 -2.22 12.90 -23.62
CA ALA A 580 -3.07 13.04 -24.80
C ALA A 580 -3.22 14.50 -25.27
N LEU A 581 -2.75 15.49 -24.50
CA LEU A 581 -2.91 16.90 -24.84
C LEU A 581 -1.95 17.28 -25.97
N THR A 582 -2.49 17.71 -27.11
CA THR A 582 -1.70 18.27 -28.21
C THR A 582 -1.49 19.76 -27.99
N LEU A 583 -0.24 20.18 -27.88
CA LEU A 583 0.17 21.57 -27.74
C LEU A 583 0.13 22.29 -29.10
N ALA A 584 -0.70 23.32 -29.20
CA ALA A 584 -0.83 24.11 -30.42
C ALA A 584 0.41 25.03 -30.60
N LEU A 585 1.30 24.67 -31.52
CA LEU A 585 2.51 25.46 -31.78
C LEU A 585 2.23 26.64 -32.71
N THR A 586 2.58 27.84 -32.25
CA THR A 586 2.54 29.08 -33.03
C THR A 586 3.93 29.72 -33.08
N LEU A 587 4.06 30.89 -33.71
CA LEU A 587 5.31 31.67 -33.63
C LEU A 587 5.54 32.26 -32.22
N ALA A 588 4.48 32.36 -31.40
CA ALA A 588 4.61 32.74 -30.01
C ALA A 588 5.13 31.56 -29.17
N SER A 589 5.88 31.91 -28.12
CA SER A 589 6.46 30.92 -27.21
C SER A 589 5.42 30.34 -26.26
N LEU A 590 5.46 29.01 -26.13
CA LEU A 590 4.75 28.23 -25.13
C LEU A 590 5.76 27.74 -24.09
N PHE A 591 5.43 27.83 -22.81
CA PHE A 591 6.30 27.37 -21.73
C PHE A 591 5.76 26.09 -21.10
N VAL A 592 6.64 25.12 -20.86
CA VAL A 592 6.33 23.86 -20.18
C VAL A 592 7.20 23.78 -18.94
N VAL A 593 6.58 23.64 -17.78
CA VAL A 593 7.27 23.50 -16.50
C VAL A 593 7.33 22.01 -16.14
N LEU A 594 8.53 21.54 -15.83
CA LEU A 594 8.82 20.16 -15.44
C LEU A 594 9.22 20.14 -13.97
N PHE A 595 8.70 19.18 -13.21
CA PHE A 595 9.04 19.00 -11.81
C PHE A 595 9.64 17.63 -11.58
N ASN A 596 10.77 17.58 -10.87
CA ASN A 596 11.37 16.35 -10.39
C ASN A 596 11.14 16.21 -8.87
N PRO A 597 10.23 15.32 -8.42
CA PRO A 597 9.95 15.10 -7.00
C PRO A 597 11.02 14.23 -6.29
N LEU A 598 12.09 13.82 -6.98
CA LEU A 598 13.16 13.03 -6.40
C LEU A 598 14.23 13.93 -5.79
N GLU A 599 14.89 13.44 -4.75
CA GLU A 599 16.00 14.10 -4.05
C GLU A 599 17.33 14.05 -4.83
N GLN A 600 17.29 13.53 -6.06
CA GLN A 600 18.44 13.37 -6.93
C GLN A 600 18.16 14.02 -8.28
N GLU A 601 19.21 14.53 -8.90
CA GLU A 601 19.14 14.99 -10.29
C GLU A 601 18.80 13.81 -11.21
N ARG A 602 17.94 14.04 -12.20
CA ARG A 602 17.49 13.02 -13.13
C ARG A 602 17.65 13.45 -14.57
N LEU A 603 18.40 12.67 -15.36
CA LEU A 603 18.36 12.76 -16.81
C LEU A 603 17.17 11.93 -17.31
N SER A 604 16.22 12.56 -18.01
CA SER A 604 14.98 11.91 -18.44
C SER A 604 14.59 12.33 -19.84
N VAL A 605 13.97 11.41 -20.59
CA VAL A 605 13.27 11.77 -21.82
C VAL A 605 11.88 12.28 -21.46
N VAL A 606 11.56 13.49 -21.89
CA VAL A 606 10.23 14.11 -21.78
C VAL A 606 9.58 14.08 -23.15
N SER A 607 8.39 13.49 -23.24
CA SER A 607 7.63 13.39 -24.49
C SER A 607 6.41 14.31 -24.45
N LEU A 608 6.26 15.15 -25.48
CA LEU A 608 5.15 16.09 -25.62
C LEU A 608 4.47 15.90 -26.98
N LEU A 609 3.14 16.00 -27.03
CA LEU A 609 2.42 16.03 -28.29
C LEU A 609 2.29 17.48 -28.78
N VAL A 610 2.58 17.73 -30.05
CA VAL A 610 2.57 19.05 -30.67
C VAL A 610 1.82 19.05 -31.99
N SER A 611 1.25 20.20 -32.36
CA SER A 611 0.42 20.34 -33.57
C SER A 611 1.21 20.58 -34.86
N SER A 612 2.55 20.59 -34.81
CA SER A 612 3.39 20.93 -35.96
C SER A 612 4.73 20.20 -35.91
N PRO A 613 5.28 19.73 -37.05
CA PRO A 613 6.58 19.08 -37.08
C PRO A 613 7.74 20.10 -37.04
N ARG A 614 7.41 21.38 -37.20
CA ARG A 614 8.34 22.52 -37.21
C ARG A 614 8.51 23.07 -35.81
N VAL A 615 9.12 22.29 -34.92
CA VAL A 615 9.28 22.62 -33.50
C VAL A 615 10.72 23.02 -33.19
N ARG A 616 10.88 24.03 -32.33
CA ARG A 616 12.13 24.32 -31.63
C ARG A 616 11.87 24.37 -30.14
N VAL A 617 12.77 23.77 -29.38
CA VAL A 617 12.73 23.72 -27.92
C VAL A 617 14.00 24.37 -27.38
N LEU A 618 13.84 25.30 -26.44
CA LEU A 618 14.95 25.92 -25.72
C LEU A 618 14.91 25.51 -24.24
N SER A 619 16.08 25.44 -23.62
CA SER A 619 16.23 25.37 -22.16
C SER A 619 15.82 26.68 -21.49
N GLU A 620 15.82 26.69 -20.15
CA GLU A 620 15.54 27.88 -19.34
C GLU A 620 16.55 29.02 -19.60
N GLU A 621 17.79 28.69 -19.95
CA GLU A 621 18.86 29.63 -20.34
C GLU A 621 18.77 30.06 -21.81
N GLY A 622 17.72 29.66 -22.53
CA GLY A 622 17.53 29.97 -23.94
C GLY A 622 18.39 29.14 -24.90
N GLN A 623 19.03 28.07 -24.44
CA GLN A 623 19.88 27.22 -25.29
C GLN A 623 19.03 26.24 -26.11
N PRO A 624 19.26 26.11 -27.44
CA PRO A 624 18.55 25.12 -28.25
C PRO A 624 18.82 23.69 -27.80
N LEU A 625 17.75 22.92 -27.58
CA LEU A 625 17.82 21.51 -27.22
C LEU A 625 17.64 20.64 -28.47
N ALA A 626 18.40 19.54 -28.52
CA ALA A 626 18.20 18.49 -29.51
C ALA A 626 16.92 17.72 -29.19
N VAL A 627 16.08 17.52 -30.21
CA VAL A 627 14.79 16.83 -30.04
C VAL A 627 14.60 15.76 -31.11
N GLN A 628 13.95 14.67 -30.73
CA GLN A 628 13.48 13.67 -31.69
C GLN A 628 11.99 13.93 -31.98
N LEU A 629 11.66 14.05 -33.27
CA LEU A 629 10.29 14.11 -33.76
C LEU A 629 9.83 12.71 -34.17
N SER A 630 8.67 12.27 -33.71
CA SER A 630 8.07 10.99 -34.03
C SER A 630 6.60 11.11 -34.41
N ALA A 631 6.11 10.20 -35.25
CA ALA A 631 4.70 10.13 -35.62
C ALA A 631 3.88 9.58 -34.45
N LEU A 632 2.70 10.16 -34.20
CA LEU A 632 1.69 9.54 -33.36
C LEU A 632 0.85 8.59 -34.23
N TRP A 633 0.58 7.38 -33.74
CA TRP A 633 -0.13 6.34 -34.49
C TRP A 633 -1.51 6.07 -33.87
N SER A 634 -2.56 6.09 -34.69
CA SER A 634 -3.92 5.65 -34.28
C SER A 634 -4.16 4.16 -34.56
N SER A 635 -3.38 3.58 -35.46
CA SER A 635 -3.41 2.16 -35.82
C SER A 635 -2.00 1.71 -36.22
N ALA A 636 -1.82 0.44 -36.57
CA ALA A 636 -0.52 -0.07 -37.05
C ALA A 636 -0.05 0.57 -38.37
N THR A 637 -0.94 1.23 -39.12
CA THR A 637 -0.65 1.78 -40.46
C THR A 637 -1.07 3.24 -40.65
N ASP A 638 -1.82 3.81 -39.71
CA ASP A 638 -2.33 5.17 -39.79
C ASP A 638 -1.68 6.08 -38.74
N MET A 639 -1.00 7.10 -39.23
CA MET A 639 -0.52 8.22 -38.43
C MET A 639 -1.66 9.21 -38.16
N VAL A 640 -1.73 9.71 -36.93
CA VAL A 640 -2.65 10.79 -36.56
C VAL A 640 -2.25 12.07 -37.33
N PRO A 641 -3.17 12.68 -38.10
CA PRO A 641 -2.87 13.91 -38.82
C PRO A 641 -2.55 15.06 -37.86
N ASP A 642 -1.58 15.90 -38.23
CA ASP A 642 -1.24 17.14 -37.54
C ASP A 642 -0.92 17.00 -36.03
N VAL A 643 -0.56 15.79 -35.59
CA VAL A 643 -0.12 15.51 -34.22
C VAL A 643 1.20 14.75 -34.27
N TYR A 644 2.19 15.29 -33.57
CA TYR A 644 3.55 14.76 -33.56
C TYR A 644 4.03 14.62 -32.13
N GLN A 645 4.84 13.61 -31.84
CA GLN A 645 5.52 13.47 -30.56
C GLN A 645 6.91 14.10 -30.65
N VAL A 646 7.25 14.94 -29.68
CA VAL A 646 8.57 15.53 -29.50
C VAL A 646 9.16 14.94 -28.23
N SER A 647 10.24 14.18 -28.39
CA SER A 647 11.00 13.58 -27.29
C SER A 647 12.26 14.40 -27.02
N ILE A 648 12.42 14.85 -25.78
CA ILE A 648 13.43 15.81 -25.34
C ILE A 648 14.23 15.16 -24.23
N MET A 649 15.54 15.02 -24.40
CA MET A 649 16.42 14.60 -23.31
C MET A 649 16.72 15.82 -22.44
N THR A 650 16.29 15.80 -21.18
CA THR A 650 16.47 16.92 -20.25
C THR A 650 16.99 16.47 -18.90
N ARG A 651 17.84 17.30 -18.29
CA ARG A 651 18.38 17.11 -16.96
C ARG A 651 17.53 17.91 -15.98
N LEU A 652 16.90 17.21 -15.04
CA LEU A 652 15.99 17.79 -14.06
C LEU A 652 16.67 17.85 -12.68
N PRO A 653 16.75 19.03 -12.06
CA PRO A 653 17.39 19.18 -10.75
C PRO A 653 16.65 18.41 -9.65
N ALA A 654 17.36 18.03 -8.58
CA ALA A 654 16.78 17.40 -7.41
C ALA A 654 15.74 18.32 -6.74
N LEU A 655 14.57 17.79 -6.42
CA LEU A 655 13.42 18.51 -5.83
C LEU A 655 13.10 19.84 -6.55
N GLY A 656 13.41 19.92 -7.84
CA GLY A 656 13.48 21.18 -8.56
C GLY A 656 12.58 21.25 -9.79
N LEU A 657 12.42 22.47 -10.27
CA LEU A 657 11.68 22.79 -11.48
C LEU A 657 12.64 23.11 -12.63
N SER A 658 12.21 22.83 -13.85
CA SER A 658 12.88 23.28 -15.07
C SER A 658 11.86 23.81 -16.05
N VAL A 659 12.20 24.85 -16.81
CA VAL A 659 11.31 25.44 -17.80
C VAL A 659 11.82 25.16 -19.21
N LEU A 660 10.92 24.65 -20.08
CA LEU A 660 11.16 24.51 -21.50
C LEU A 660 10.35 25.54 -22.28
N GLN A 661 10.98 26.15 -23.28
CA GLN A 661 10.31 27.08 -24.20
C GLN A 661 10.14 26.42 -25.58
N LEU A 662 8.91 26.33 -26.05
CA LEU A 662 8.54 25.70 -27.31
C LEU A 662 7.89 26.70 -28.25
N TYR A 663 8.28 26.69 -29.52
CA TYR A 663 7.63 27.50 -30.56
C TYR A 663 7.81 26.89 -31.94
N LYS A 664 7.01 27.37 -32.89
CA LYS A 664 7.10 26.96 -34.28
C LYS A 664 8.31 27.60 -34.95
N SER A 665 9.24 26.80 -35.46
CA SER A 665 10.47 27.25 -36.12
C SER A 665 10.64 26.59 -37.48
N PHE A 666 11.11 27.35 -38.46
CA PHE A 666 11.47 26.83 -39.79
C PHE A 666 12.93 26.36 -39.86
N ASP A 667 13.75 26.74 -38.88
CA ASP A 667 15.10 26.20 -38.66
C ASP A 667 14.99 24.83 -37.96
N SER A 668 15.64 23.81 -38.54
CA SER A 668 15.55 22.40 -38.15
C SER A 668 16.88 21.79 -37.71
N HIS A 669 17.95 22.58 -37.51
CA HIS A 669 19.29 22.03 -37.24
C HIS A 669 19.38 21.13 -36.00
N THR A 670 18.49 21.30 -35.02
CA THR A 670 18.47 20.51 -33.77
C THR A 670 17.32 19.50 -33.70
N THR A 671 16.53 19.35 -34.77
CA THR A 671 15.35 18.46 -34.80
C THR A 671 15.65 17.22 -35.64
N LEU A 672 15.72 16.06 -35.00
CA LEU A 672 15.94 14.76 -35.63
C LEU A 672 14.60 14.09 -35.93
N THR A 673 14.30 13.80 -37.19
CA THR A 673 13.09 13.07 -37.57
C THR A 673 13.30 11.56 -37.45
N SER A 674 12.38 10.86 -36.79
CA SER A 674 12.46 9.41 -36.66
C SER A 674 12.23 8.70 -37.99
N SER A 675 13.02 7.65 -38.25
CA SER A 675 12.75 6.73 -39.35
C SER A 675 11.81 5.60 -38.91
N VAL A 676 10.78 5.34 -39.71
CA VAL A 676 9.75 4.33 -39.40
C VAL A 676 9.97 3.08 -40.24
N ARG A 677 10.08 1.92 -39.59
CA ARG A 677 10.06 0.60 -40.23
C ARG A 677 8.79 -0.14 -39.82
N LEU A 678 7.92 -0.43 -40.78
CA LEU A 678 6.67 -1.14 -40.54
C LEU A 678 6.83 -2.63 -40.88
N HIS A 679 6.61 -3.49 -39.90
CA HIS A 679 6.57 -4.94 -40.08
C HIS A 679 5.09 -5.39 -40.07
N LEU A 680 4.55 -5.74 -41.22
CA LEU A 680 3.13 -6.09 -41.39
C LEU A 680 2.86 -7.60 -41.46
N HIS A 681 3.88 -8.43 -41.26
CA HIS A 681 3.76 -9.89 -41.15
C HIS A 681 2.99 -10.54 -42.33
N GLY A 682 3.28 -10.11 -43.56
CA GLY A 682 2.61 -10.63 -44.76
C GLY A 682 1.18 -10.13 -44.97
N ARG A 683 0.67 -9.24 -44.11
CA ARG A 683 -0.63 -8.58 -44.32
C ARG A 683 -0.46 -7.40 -45.28
N GLU A 684 -1.18 -7.44 -46.39
CA GLU A 684 -1.30 -6.30 -47.30
C GLU A 684 -2.27 -5.27 -46.70
N LEU A 685 -1.76 -4.41 -45.83
CA LEU A 685 -2.51 -3.28 -45.27
C LEU A 685 -2.11 -1.99 -45.99
N PRO A 686 -3.07 -1.13 -46.38
CA PRO A 686 -2.76 0.16 -46.99
C PRO A 686 -2.02 1.04 -45.97
N VAL A 687 -0.77 1.39 -46.27
CA VAL A 687 0.01 2.34 -45.46
C VAL A 687 -0.20 3.74 -45.99
N ARG A 688 -0.54 4.68 -45.10
CA ARG A 688 -0.71 6.10 -45.44
C ARG A 688 0.45 6.91 -44.87
N PRO A 689 1.63 6.89 -45.53
CA PRO A 689 2.78 7.63 -45.04
C PRO A 689 2.52 9.14 -45.12
N ARG A 690 3.14 9.89 -44.21
CA ARG A 690 3.17 11.36 -44.24
C ARG A 690 4.56 11.80 -44.65
N GLU A 691 4.66 12.79 -45.53
CA GLU A 691 5.93 13.30 -46.10
C GLU A 691 6.97 13.69 -45.03
N VAL A 692 6.52 14.04 -43.82
CA VAL A 692 7.37 14.43 -42.69
C VAL A 692 8.29 13.28 -42.24
N PHE A 693 7.86 12.02 -42.37
CA PHE A 693 8.60 10.87 -41.84
C PHE A 693 8.99 9.91 -42.95
N PRO A 694 10.26 9.47 -43.03
CA PRO A 694 10.63 8.39 -43.91
C PRO A 694 10.03 7.08 -43.41
N VAL A 695 9.10 6.52 -44.17
CA VAL A 695 8.43 5.25 -43.87
C VAL A 695 8.91 4.16 -44.82
N ARG A 696 9.39 3.05 -44.27
CA ARG A 696 9.75 1.85 -45.02
C ARG A 696 8.90 0.68 -44.54
N VAL A 697 8.13 0.09 -45.46
CA VAL A 697 7.45 -1.18 -45.20
C VAL A 697 8.48 -2.29 -45.41
N VAL A 698 8.72 -3.07 -44.37
CA VAL A 698 9.66 -4.20 -44.41
C VAL A 698 8.91 -5.39 -45.02
N PRO A 699 9.47 -6.05 -46.05
CA PRO A 699 8.88 -7.28 -46.60
C PRO A 699 8.67 -8.33 -45.52
N ALA A 700 7.76 -9.28 -45.76
CA ALA A 700 7.61 -10.42 -44.87
C ALA A 700 8.90 -11.26 -44.92
N THR A 701 9.76 -11.12 -43.91
CA THR A 701 10.96 -11.94 -43.71
C THR A 701 10.69 -12.99 -42.62
N SER A 702 11.46 -14.08 -42.64
CA SER A 702 11.47 -15.07 -41.54
C SER A 702 12.30 -14.63 -40.35
N ASP A 703 13.18 -13.64 -40.54
CA ASP A 703 14.24 -13.32 -39.60
C ASP A 703 13.77 -12.30 -38.56
N ASP A 704 14.08 -12.58 -37.29
CA ASP A 704 13.85 -11.69 -36.16
C ASP A 704 14.58 -10.35 -36.35
N PHE A 705 14.06 -9.28 -35.75
CA PHE A 705 14.67 -7.95 -35.81
C PHE A 705 15.13 -7.49 -34.44
N CYS A 706 16.21 -6.72 -34.40
CA CYS A 706 16.75 -6.16 -33.16
C CYS A 706 16.75 -4.63 -33.19
N LEU A 707 16.56 -4.04 -32.02
CA LEU A 707 16.77 -2.62 -31.73
C LEU A 707 17.91 -2.52 -30.73
N ASP A 708 18.85 -1.63 -30.98
CA ASP A 708 20.01 -1.42 -30.11
C ASP A 708 20.23 0.05 -29.76
N ASN A 709 20.85 0.26 -28.61
CA ASN A 709 21.47 1.52 -28.22
C ASN A 709 22.83 1.22 -27.57
N GLN A 710 23.50 2.25 -27.05
CA GLN A 710 24.82 2.10 -26.41
C GLN A 710 24.85 1.20 -25.15
N HIS A 711 23.69 0.80 -24.62
CA HIS A 711 23.57 0.02 -23.38
C HIS A 711 23.01 -1.38 -23.62
N MET A 712 22.06 -1.55 -24.55
CA MET A 712 21.32 -2.79 -24.71
C MET A 712 20.91 -3.05 -26.15
N GLN A 713 20.79 -4.33 -26.49
CA GLN A 713 20.14 -4.82 -27.69
C GLN A 713 18.92 -5.66 -27.29
N ALA A 714 17.78 -5.40 -27.93
CA ALA A 714 16.52 -6.11 -27.73
C ALA A 714 16.04 -6.67 -29.07
N CYS A 715 15.87 -7.99 -29.16
CA CYS A 715 15.42 -8.66 -30.38
C CYS A 715 13.99 -9.18 -30.24
N PHE A 716 13.23 -9.11 -31.32
CA PHE A 716 11.80 -9.40 -31.37
C PHE A 716 11.50 -10.39 -32.48
N SER A 717 10.60 -11.33 -32.21
CA SER A 717 10.22 -12.29 -33.23
C SER A 717 9.35 -11.66 -34.31
N VAL A 718 9.66 -11.97 -35.56
CA VAL A 718 8.80 -11.60 -36.70
C VAL A 718 7.60 -12.54 -36.84
N VAL A 719 7.55 -13.68 -36.14
CA VAL A 719 6.37 -14.57 -36.16
C VAL A 719 5.35 -14.18 -35.10
N SER A 720 5.83 -13.83 -33.91
CA SER A 720 5.04 -13.22 -32.84
C SER A 720 5.81 -12.00 -32.34
N PRO A 721 5.27 -10.77 -32.47
CA PRO A 721 5.98 -9.53 -32.11
C PRO A 721 6.10 -9.38 -30.59
N VAL A 722 6.85 -10.26 -29.98
CA VAL A 722 7.18 -10.32 -28.57
C VAL A 722 8.69 -10.30 -28.45
N LEU A 723 9.18 -9.75 -27.34
CA LEU A 723 10.61 -9.75 -27.03
C LEU A 723 11.12 -11.18 -26.92
N CYS A 724 12.17 -11.52 -27.66
CA CYS A 724 12.81 -12.83 -27.69
C CYS A 724 14.12 -12.86 -26.88
N SER A 725 14.94 -11.83 -27.02
CA SER A 725 16.20 -11.71 -26.29
C SER A 725 16.48 -10.27 -25.92
N CYS A 726 17.23 -10.10 -24.84
CA CYS A 726 17.73 -8.81 -24.39
C CYS A 726 19.16 -9.01 -23.87
N GLU A 727 20.12 -8.35 -24.50
CA GLU A 727 21.54 -8.48 -24.18
C GLU A 727 22.14 -7.11 -23.86
N PRO A 728 22.96 -6.98 -22.80
CA PRO A 728 23.75 -5.77 -22.59
C PRO A 728 24.78 -5.65 -23.71
N VAL A 729 24.94 -4.46 -24.28
CA VAL A 729 25.99 -4.21 -25.26
C VAL A 729 27.32 -4.12 -24.51
N ALA A 730 28.22 -5.07 -24.75
CA ALA A 730 29.54 -5.08 -24.11
C ALA A 730 30.26 -3.75 -24.38
N PRO A 731 30.87 -3.10 -23.37
CA PRO A 731 31.66 -1.91 -23.60
C PRO A 731 32.77 -2.28 -24.58
N SER A 732 32.71 -1.71 -25.78
CA SER A 732 33.74 -1.91 -26.77
C SER A 732 35.05 -1.32 -26.23
N HIS A 733 35.96 -2.19 -25.78
CA HIS A 733 37.37 -1.81 -25.75
C HIS A 733 37.75 -1.44 -27.19
N PRO A 734 38.45 -0.31 -27.42
CA PRO A 734 38.89 0.06 -28.75
C PRO A 734 40.02 -0.88 -29.15
N SER A 735 39.66 -2.06 -29.65
CA SER A 735 40.58 -2.96 -30.33
C SER A 735 40.09 -3.17 -31.76
N GLY A 736 40.74 -2.45 -32.67
CA GLY A 736 41.02 -2.90 -34.03
C GLY A 736 39.85 -3.44 -34.86
N GLY A 737 39.31 -2.56 -35.71
CA GLY A 737 38.91 -2.90 -37.08
C GLY A 737 37.80 -3.92 -37.26
N ARG A 738 36.55 -3.45 -37.29
CA ARG A 738 35.53 -3.98 -38.21
C ARG A 738 34.76 -2.83 -38.86
N THR A 739 34.56 -3.02 -40.15
CA THR A 739 34.06 -2.11 -41.18
C THR A 739 32.68 -1.57 -40.87
N ALA A 740 32.58 -0.24 -40.75
CA ALA A 740 31.34 0.50 -40.91
C ALA A 740 30.87 0.37 -42.37
N VAL A 741 29.69 -0.22 -42.57
CA VAL A 741 28.92 -0.04 -43.81
C VAL A 741 27.87 1.02 -43.51
N GLY A 742 28.20 2.26 -43.86
CA GLY A 742 27.32 3.41 -43.83
C GLY A 742 27.88 4.42 -44.82
N ALA A 743 27.16 4.62 -45.91
CA ALA A 743 27.60 5.28 -47.12
C ALA A 743 28.08 6.73 -46.92
N ALA A 744 29.08 7.07 -47.73
CA ALA A 744 29.55 8.40 -48.08
C ALA A 744 28.42 9.37 -48.48
N GLY A 745 28.55 10.70 -48.41
CA GLY A 745 29.68 11.57 -48.11
C GLY A 745 29.43 12.95 -48.76
N ALA A 746 30.06 14.00 -48.23
CA ALA A 746 30.68 15.09 -49.00
C ALA A 746 31.36 16.09 -48.04
N VAL A 747 32.65 16.31 -48.29
CA VAL A 747 33.55 17.30 -47.67
C VAL A 747 33.69 18.48 -48.63
N LEU A 748 33.92 19.68 -48.09
CA LEU A 748 34.82 20.79 -48.52
C LEU A 748 34.26 22.10 -47.95
N LEU A 749 35.02 23.07 -47.41
CA LEU A 749 36.30 23.62 -47.88
C LEU A 749 37.17 24.08 -46.69
N GLY A 750 38.49 23.98 -46.88
CA GLY A 750 39.47 24.76 -46.13
C GLY A 750 39.63 26.17 -46.69
N GLY A 751 40.23 27.04 -45.88
CA GLY A 751 40.70 28.36 -46.25
C GLY A 751 41.40 29.00 -45.07
N GLY A 752 42.72 28.82 -45.01
CA GLY A 752 43.60 29.68 -44.21
C GLY A 752 43.88 30.96 -44.97
N GLY A 753 44.01 32.05 -44.21
CA GLY A 753 44.23 33.43 -44.64
C GLY A 753 43.78 34.35 -43.53
#